data_AF-A0AAV1Y953-F1
#
_entry.id   AF-A0AAV1Y953-F1
#
_cell.length_a   1.000
_cell.length_b   1.000
_cell.length_c   1.000
_cell.angle_alpha   90.00
_cell.angle_beta   90.00
_cell.angle_gamma   90.00
#
_symmetry.space_group_name_H-M   'P 1'
#
loop_
_entity.id
_entity.type
_entity.pdbx_description
1 polymer ?
#
loop_
_entity_poly.entity_id
_entity_poly.type
_entity_poly.pdbx_seq_one_letter_code
_entity_poly.pdbx_strand_id
1 'polypeptide(L)'
;MGNGEVEKAKMRARPIVKLGIFLISHSSFVSVICLIAAIVALLLLPVLAKNTYISENALMPGSANSMLSTQDVSEANRLVKDLTHLYLRSPIESQQIIGQYMSGLDAEVTYQKFYPQLNRFHPLHFFTNSDLGISSSNMNCSSLGINTVGIIRAPRGDGKEAIVLVTPYNPEKNGLGEALSLGIAYSVFSLLSRVTWLAKDIVWLVADSRYGEHSAVDAWLREYHDPVFHRNNLIDSETCNESNTTTELEQKLYVDKKFYSGFRRAGTMAAALVIKVAEDSNHFEDSLNIYAEASNGQMPNLDLINIVNYLAVHKQGLRIQVKKIWSLLGFRWLNTLGVIFESVGQIARSINPQWKFGIPASEYVEGTATLASSLYYQALGVPTGPHGAFRDYQIDAITLEISPKVSLSKMTMRNDFILRGGRLLEGVVQSINNLLEKFHQSFFLYLLTSPSKFVSVGVYMIPFVLLITPLPLVAASLHIDASKSTTPQTTEVDVSRKSWKWLNSARKVFVIHLWGVVVALLPYFLCRLPNSTPTANFTLWGLLSAFSLIILYLILGSPVFEASASQPEKREWASLKSVTTTAAFIGLSLMSVINFATAEIGALFIIPICLMVQPLKLDAQARSLITLLRATCNLVLGLIAFPPVAYVLLKVVFDDVDGFNVGEYWNWVESLWAWNSATYLYVGIVHLPCWALCIHILFHPC
;
A
#
# COMPACT_ATOMS: atom_id res chain seq x y z
N MET A 1 12.96 -21.43 -76.10
CA MET A 1 12.15 -20.48 -75.32
C MET A 1 11.62 -21.21 -74.11
N GLY A 2 12.29 -21.09 -72.97
CA GLY A 2 11.90 -21.73 -71.72
C GLY A 2 11.14 -20.74 -70.83
N ASN A 3 9.91 -21.08 -70.47
CA ASN A 3 9.15 -20.39 -69.43
C ASN A 3 9.65 -20.85 -68.06
N GLY A 4 10.37 -19.98 -67.36
CA GLY A 4 10.72 -20.17 -65.96
C GLY A 4 9.59 -19.65 -65.07
N GLU A 5 8.74 -20.55 -64.57
CA GLU A 5 7.89 -20.26 -63.42
C GLU A 5 8.77 -20.14 -62.17
N VAL A 6 8.86 -18.93 -61.62
CA VAL A 6 9.45 -18.69 -60.31
C VAL A 6 8.42 -19.07 -59.26
N GLU A 7 8.46 -20.34 -58.83
CA GLU A 7 7.71 -20.83 -57.67
C GLU A 7 8.21 -20.09 -56.42
N LYS A 8 7.39 -19.16 -55.89
CA LYS A 8 7.66 -18.49 -54.61
C LYS A 8 7.62 -19.54 -53.50
N ALA A 9 8.80 -19.97 -53.04
CA ALA A 9 8.98 -20.88 -51.91
C ALA A 9 8.20 -20.39 -50.67
N LYS A 10 7.12 -21.09 -50.33
CA LYS A 10 6.28 -20.80 -49.16
C LYS A 10 7.06 -21.20 -47.89
N MET A 11 7.79 -20.26 -47.29
CA MET A 11 8.50 -20.49 -46.02
C MET A 11 7.56 -21.11 -44.99
N ARG A 12 7.88 -22.32 -44.52
CA ARG A 12 7.12 -22.98 -43.46
C ARG A 12 7.26 -22.16 -42.17
N ALA A 13 6.17 -21.51 -41.76
CA ALA A 13 6.13 -20.74 -40.52
C ALA A 13 6.57 -21.60 -39.32
N ARG A 14 7.42 -21.01 -38.46
CA ARG A 14 7.89 -21.65 -37.23
C ARG A 14 6.69 -22.09 -36.37
N PRO A 15 6.77 -23.21 -35.63
CA PRO A 15 5.64 -23.74 -34.86
C PRO A 15 5.05 -22.72 -33.88
N ILE A 16 5.88 -21.86 -33.29
CA ILE A 16 5.44 -20.79 -32.38
C ILE A 16 4.58 -19.72 -33.07
N VAL A 17 4.87 -19.42 -34.34
CA VAL A 17 4.10 -18.46 -35.15
C VAL A 17 2.75 -19.07 -35.53
N LYS A 18 2.72 -20.37 -35.85
CA LYS A 18 1.47 -21.09 -36.10
C LYS A 18 0.57 -21.13 -34.87
N LEU A 19 1.15 -21.37 -33.69
CA LEU A 19 0.42 -21.32 -32.42
C LEU A 19 -0.13 -19.92 -32.15
N GLY A 20 0.69 -18.87 -32.35
CA GLY A 20 0.24 -17.49 -32.18
C GLY A 20 -0.93 -17.14 -33.10
N ILE A 21 -0.86 -17.50 -34.38
CA ILE A 21 -1.97 -17.29 -35.34
C ILE A 21 -3.23 -18.05 -34.91
N PHE A 22 -3.08 -19.29 -34.43
CA PHE A 22 -4.20 -20.10 -33.94
C PHE A 22 -4.88 -19.50 -32.69
N LEU A 23 -4.09 -18.98 -31.75
CA LEU A 23 -4.61 -18.32 -30.54
C LEU A 23 -5.33 -17.02 -30.90
N ILE A 24 -4.76 -16.22 -31.82
CA ILE A 24 -5.37 -14.98 -32.28
C ILE A 24 -6.68 -15.25 -33.03
N SER A 25 -6.75 -16.31 -33.85
CA SER A 25 -7.98 -16.64 -34.58
C SER A 25 -9.11 -17.12 -33.67
N HIS A 26 -8.79 -17.63 -32.48
CA HIS A 26 -9.76 -18.09 -31.47
C HIS A 26 -9.75 -17.19 -30.22
N SER A 27 -9.39 -15.91 -30.38
CA SER A 27 -9.15 -15.00 -29.26
C SER A 27 -10.31 -14.93 -28.28
N SER A 28 -11.57 -14.94 -28.75
CA SER A 28 -12.75 -14.92 -27.87
C SER A 28 -12.88 -16.16 -26.99
N PHE A 29 -12.62 -17.35 -27.54
CA PHE A 29 -12.68 -18.61 -26.78
C PHE A 29 -11.55 -18.70 -25.76
N VAL A 30 -10.33 -18.34 -26.19
CA VAL A 30 -9.15 -18.27 -25.31
C VAL A 30 -9.37 -17.26 -24.19
N SER A 31 -9.98 -16.10 -24.49
CA SER A 31 -10.29 -15.07 -23.50
C SER A 31 -11.19 -15.59 -22.38
N VAL A 32 -12.26 -16.32 -22.73
CA VAL A 32 -13.17 -16.90 -21.74
C VAL A 32 -12.47 -17.94 -20.87
N ILE A 33 -11.66 -18.82 -21.46
CA ILE A 33 -10.90 -19.82 -20.70
C ILE A 33 -9.93 -19.14 -19.75
N CYS A 34 -9.16 -18.15 -20.23
CA CYS A 34 -8.19 -17.42 -19.42
C CYS A 34 -8.87 -16.68 -18.25
N LEU A 35 -10.00 -16.01 -18.48
CA LEU A 35 -10.75 -15.33 -17.41
C LEU A 35 -11.28 -16.31 -16.36
N ILE A 36 -11.88 -17.42 -16.78
CA ILE A 36 -12.38 -18.44 -15.85
C ILE A 36 -11.21 -19.05 -15.06
N ALA A 37 -10.13 -19.41 -15.75
CA ALA A 37 -8.92 -19.94 -15.12
C ALA A 37 -8.30 -18.94 -14.14
N ALA A 38 -8.33 -17.65 -14.46
CA ALA A 38 -7.81 -16.60 -13.58
C ALA A 38 -8.64 -16.46 -12.30
N ILE A 39 -9.97 -16.40 -12.42
CA ILE A 39 -10.86 -16.32 -11.25
C ILE A 39 -10.70 -17.56 -10.37
N VAL A 40 -10.62 -18.76 -10.98
CA VAL A 40 -10.39 -20.00 -10.25
C VAL A 40 -9.01 -20.00 -9.57
N ALA A 41 -7.96 -19.53 -10.26
CA ALA A 41 -6.62 -19.43 -9.69
C ALA A 41 -6.57 -18.44 -8.50
N LEU A 42 -7.28 -17.32 -8.60
CA LEU A 42 -7.40 -16.32 -7.52
C LEU A 42 -8.08 -16.92 -6.29
N LEU A 43 -9.19 -17.65 -6.48
CA LEU A 43 -9.91 -18.35 -5.41
C LEU A 43 -9.10 -19.51 -4.81
N LEU A 44 -8.16 -20.09 -5.55
CA LEU A 44 -7.28 -21.16 -5.05
C LEU A 44 -6.11 -20.66 -4.21
N LEU A 45 -5.80 -19.36 -4.19
CA LEU A 45 -4.63 -18.82 -3.48
C LEU A 45 -4.55 -19.22 -1.99
N PRO A 46 -5.64 -19.17 -1.19
CA PRO A 46 -5.59 -19.60 0.22
C PRO A 46 -5.22 -21.08 0.38
N VAL A 47 -5.61 -21.93 -0.57
CA VAL A 47 -5.27 -23.37 -0.58
C VAL A 47 -3.81 -23.59 -0.96
N LEU A 48 -3.26 -22.73 -1.82
CA LEU A 48 -1.87 -22.78 -2.29
C LEU A 48 -0.88 -22.08 -1.34
N ALA A 49 -1.38 -21.48 -0.25
CA ALA A 49 -0.55 -20.80 0.73
C ALA A 49 0.41 -21.77 1.43
N LYS A 50 1.66 -21.34 1.59
CA LYS A 50 2.71 -22.10 2.28
C LYS A 50 2.78 -21.67 3.73
N ASN A 51 3.14 -22.60 4.61
CA ASN A 51 3.48 -22.24 5.99
C ASN A 51 4.68 -21.31 6.00
N THR A 52 4.65 -20.31 6.88
CA THR A 52 5.81 -19.46 7.13
C THR A 52 6.92 -20.25 7.80
N TYR A 53 8.15 -19.86 7.49
CA TYR A 53 9.36 -20.45 8.05
C TYR A 53 10.42 -19.35 8.10
N ILE A 54 11.44 -19.54 8.93
CA ILE A 54 12.54 -18.60 9.05
C ILE A 54 13.62 -19.08 8.11
N SER A 55 13.90 -18.29 7.08
CA SER A 55 14.85 -18.67 6.03
C SER A 55 16.29 -18.51 6.49
N GLU A 56 16.56 -17.46 7.27
CA GLU A 56 17.89 -17.14 7.77
C GLU A 56 18.18 -17.84 9.10
N ASN A 57 19.20 -18.71 9.07
CA ASN A 57 19.62 -19.47 10.25
C ASN A 57 20.23 -18.58 11.33
N ALA A 58 20.87 -17.46 10.97
CA ALA A 58 21.50 -16.54 11.93
C ALA A 58 20.50 -15.93 12.92
N LEU A 59 19.21 -15.85 12.56
CA LEU A 59 18.19 -15.25 13.40
C LEU A 59 17.93 -16.06 14.69
N MET A 60 17.99 -17.39 14.62
CA MET A 60 17.83 -18.34 15.74
C MET A 60 16.85 -17.88 16.85
N PRO A 61 15.57 -17.57 16.53
CA PRO A 61 14.68 -16.99 17.52
C PRO A 61 14.43 -17.96 18.68
N GLY A 62 14.54 -17.42 19.90
CA GLY A 62 14.26 -18.19 21.11
C GLY A 62 15.35 -19.20 21.49
N SER A 63 16.54 -19.10 20.88
CA SER A 63 17.74 -19.84 21.28
C SER A 63 18.29 -19.39 22.63
N ALA A 64 18.12 -18.11 22.96
CA ALA A 64 18.48 -17.52 24.24
C ALA A 64 17.28 -17.43 25.20
N ASN A 65 17.57 -17.48 26.51
CA ASN A 65 16.60 -17.20 27.55
C ASN A 65 16.49 -15.69 27.77
N SER A 66 15.27 -15.23 28.05
CA SER A 66 15.02 -13.83 28.39
C SER A 66 15.72 -13.46 29.70
N MET A 67 16.44 -12.34 29.66
CA MET A 67 17.14 -11.72 30.79
C MET A 67 16.31 -10.60 31.45
N LEU A 68 15.19 -10.19 30.85
CA LEU A 68 14.34 -9.14 31.39
C LEU A 68 13.81 -9.51 32.78
N SER A 69 14.13 -8.66 33.76
CA SER A 69 13.86 -8.89 35.17
C SER A 69 12.62 -8.14 35.65
N THR A 70 12.11 -8.53 36.82
CA THR A 70 11.01 -7.81 37.48
C THR A 70 11.42 -6.42 37.98
N GLN A 71 12.72 -6.19 38.17
CA GLN A 71 13.25 -4.87 38.54
C GLN A 71 13.09 -3.87 37.38
N ASP A 72 13.42 -4.29 36.16
CA ASP A 72 13.31 -3.47 34.95
C ASP A 72 11.86 -3.07 34.70
N VAL A 73 10.95 -4.01 34.96
CA VAL A 73 9.51 -3.80 34.89
C VAL A 73 9.01 -2.85 35.99
N SER A 74 9.56 -2.95 37.20
CA SER A 74 9.21 -2.05 38.32
C SER A 74 9.60 -0.62 38.02
N GLU A 75 10.80 -0.40 37.48
CA GLU A 75 11.30 0.91 37.04
C GLU A 75 10.51 1.46 35.85
N ALA A 76 10.23 0.63 34.85
CA ALA A 76 9.32 0.98 33.76
C ALA A 76 7.96 1.43 34.29
N ASN A 77 7.44 0.74 35.31
CA ASN A 77 6.15 1.10 35.87
C ASN A 77 6.19 2.41 36.68
N ARG A 78 7.35 2.80 37.19
CA ARG A 78 7.55 4.14 37.76
C ARG A 78 7.43 5.22 36.68
N LEU A 79 8.08 5.02 35.52
CA LEU A 79 7.92 5.90 34.36
C LEU A 79 6.44 6.01 33.94
N VAL A 80 5.73 4.88 33.82
CA VAL A 80 4.29 4.88 33.47
C VAL A 80 3.49 5.71 34.47
N LYS A 81 3.74 5.55 35.78
CA LYS A 81 3.04 6.31 36.83
C LYS A 81 3.35 7.80 36.74
N ASP A 82 4.61 8.18 36.57
CA ASP A 82 5.02 9.57 36.48
C ASP A 82 4.32 10.24 35.27
N LEU A 83 4.36 9.60 34.09
CA LEU A 83 3.67 10.10 32.89
C LEU A 83 2.16 10.19 33.06
N THR A 84 1.53 9.22 33.73
CA THR A 84 0.07 9.24 33.98
C THR A 84 -0.30 10.37 34.94
N HIS A 85 0.54 10.66 35.94
CA HIS A 85 0.28 11.71 36.92
C HIS A 85 0.47 13.12 36.35
N LEU A 86 1.24 13.24 35.26
CA LEU A 86 1.62 14.49 34.61
C LEU A 86 0.73 14.90 33.45
N TYR A 87 -0.39 14.20 33.24
CA TYR A 87 -1.42 14.56 32.27
C TYR A 87 -1.91 16.02 32.38
N LEU A 88 -1.64 16.71 33.49
CA LEU A 88 -1.95 18.12 33.73
C LEU A 88 -0.83 19.12 33.32
N ARG A 89 0.28 18.66 32.75
CA ARG A 89 1.46 19.50 32.43
C ARG A 89 1.77 19.54 30.92
N SER A 90 2.59 20.52 30.52
CA SER A 90 2.88 20.84 29.11
C SER A 90 3.51 19.66 28.33
N PRO A 91 3.26 19.51 27.01
CA PRO A 91 3.88 18.48 26.16
C PRO A 91 5.40 18.43 26.27
N ILE A 92 6.05 19.58 26.40
CA ILE A 92 7.50 19.71 26.53
C ILE A 92 8.00 19.00 27.80
N GLU A 93 7.28 19.10 28.90
CA GLU A 93 7.67 18.51 30.18
C GLU A 93 7.60 16.98 30.17
N SER A 94 6.59 16.41 29.49
CA SER A 94 6.48 14.97 29.31
C SER A 94 7.70 14.41 28.55
N GLN A 95 8.12 15.08 27.48
CA GLN A 95 9.31 14.72 26.69
C GLN A 95 10.61 14.90 27.50
N GLN A 96 10.69 15.95 28.33
CA GLN A 96 11.84 16.16 29.22
C GLN A 96 12.02 15.01 30.20
N ILE A 97 10.95 14.52 30.82
CA ILE A 97 11.01 13.42 31.79
C ILE A 97 11.42 12.12 31.11
N ILE A 98 10.87 11.83 29.93
CA ILE A 98 11.30 10.69 29.12
C ILE A 98 12.81 10.77 28.85
N GLY A 99 13.31 11.94 28.46
CA GLY A 99 14.76 12.17 28.29
C GLY A 99 15.57 12.04 29.57
N GLN A 100 15.05 12.43 30.74
CA GLN A 100 15.71 12.21 32.03
C GLN A 100 15.84 10.71 32.35
N TYR A 101 14.78 9.94 32.09
CA TYR A 101 14.79 8.48 32.26
C TYR A 101 15.79 7.81 31.31
N MET A 102 15.85 8.24 30.03
CA MET A 102 16.88 7.76 29.09
C MET A 102 18.30 8.12 29.55
N SER A 103 18.51 9.37 29.99
CA SER A 103 19.81 9.84 30.47
C SER A 103 20.25 9.13 31.75
N GLY A 104 19.31 8.68 32.59
CA GLY A 104 19.60 7.87 33.78
C GLY A 104 20.08 6.45 33.47
N LEU A 105 19.94 6.00 32.21
CA LEU A 105 20.43 4.72 31.70
C LEU A 105 21.76 4.88 30.92
N ASP A 106 22.46 6.01 31.09
CA ASP A 106 23.67 6.39 30.35
C ASP A 106 23.49 6.46 28.82
N ALA A 107 22.25 6.64 28.34
CA ALA A 107 21.98 6.83 26.92
C ALA A 107 22.32 8.25 26.46
N GLU A 108 22.78 8.37 25.21
CA GLU A 108 22.98 9.66 24.56
C GLU A 108 21.63 10.24 24.13
N VAL A 109 21.11 11.22 24.87
CA VAL A 109 19.79 11.82 24.63
C VAL A 109 19.89 13.04 23.71
N THR A 110 19.00 13.10 22.72
CA THR A 110 18.80 14.25 21.83
C THR A 110 17.33 14.56 21.63
N TYR A 111 17.01 15.85 21.54
CA TYR A 111 15.65 16.32 21.22
C TYR A 111 15.63 16.85 19.80
N GLN A 112 14.75 16.29 18.97
CA GLN A 112 14.58 16.73 17.60
C GLN A 112 13.29 17.53 17.47
N LYS A 113 13.41 18.77 17.01
CA LYS A 113 12.29 19.66 16.74
C LYS A 113 11.89 19.52 15.27
N PHE A 114 10.61 19.30 15.01
CA PHE A 114 10.10 19.23 13.64
C PHE A 114 8.79 20.01 13.51
N TYR A 115 8.54 20.49 12.29
CA TYR A 115 7.30 21.13 11.93
C TYR A 115 6.40 20.13 11.20
N PRO A 116 5.13 20.02 11.57
CA PRO A 116 4.20 19.14 10.89
C PRO A 116 4.02 19.61 9.44
N GLN A 117 4.09 18.66 8.51
CA GLN A 117 3.83 18.95 7.10
C GLN A 117 2.34 19.23 6.91
N LEU A 118 2.01 20.41 6.41
CA LEU A 118 0.67 20.73 5.98
C LEU A 118 0.42 20.05 4.64
N ASN A 119 -0.50 19.07 4.62
CA ASN A 119 -0.94 18.42 3.39
C ASN A 119 -1.55 19.46 2.45
N ARG A 120 -0.75 19.95 1.50
CA ARG A 120 -1.22 20.81 0.41
C ARG A 120 -0.97 20.07 -0.88
N PHE A 121 -2.02 19.88 -1.67
CA PHE A 121 -1.88 19.34 -3.01
C PHE A 121 -0.77 20.08 -3.77
N HIS A 122 0.14 19.31 -4.36
CA HIS A 122 1.18 19.76 -5.27
C HIS A 122 1.29 18.77 -6.45
N PRO A 123 1.23 19.23 -7.71
CA PRO A 123 1.10 18.35 -8.86
C PRO A 123 2.31 17.44 -9.08
N LEU A 124 3.49 17.89 -8.67
CA LEU A 124 4.75 17.20 -8.84
C LEU A 124 5.21 16.49 -7.56
N HIS A 125 4.40 16.43 -6.51
CA HIS A 125 4.75 15.77 -5.25
C HIS A 125 5.17 14.30 -5.43
N PHE A 126 4.60 13.61 -6.44
CA PHE A 126 5.02 12.27 -6.86
C PHE A 126 6.44 12.18 -7.45
N PHE A 127 6.96 13.28 -7.98
CA PHE A 127 8.27 13.34 -8.68
C PHE A 127 9.31 14.16 -7.91
N THR A 128 8.90 14.93 -6.91
CA THR A 128 9.77 15.81 -6.12
C THR A 128 9.62 15.47 -4.63
N ASN A 129 10.58 14.74 -4.06
CA ASN A 129 10.69 14.49 -2.62
C ASN A 129 11.02 15.75 -1.81
N SER A 130 11.34 16.84 -2.50
CA SER A 130 11.85 18.07 -1.90
C SER A 130 10.72 19.07 -1.69
N ASP A 131 9.97 18.89 -0.61
CA ASP A 131 9.53 20.04 0.18
C ASP A 131 10.78 20.61 0.86
N LEU A 132 11.64 21.26 0.06
CA LEU A 132 12.65 22.17 0.59
C LEU A 132 11.90 23.14 1.46
N GLY A 133 12.12 23.05 2.77
CA GLY A 133 11.40 23.76 3.81
C GLY A 133 10.95 25.13 3.32
N ILE A 134 9.68 25.22 2.92
CA ILE A 134 9.02 26.51 2.83
C ILE A 134 8.96 26.95 4.28
N SER A 135 9.98 27.70 4.67
CA SER A 135 10.01 28.58 5.83
C SER A 135 8.73 29.40 5.73
N SER A 136 7.67 28.87 6.34
CA SER A 136 6.44 29.60 6.52
C SER A 136 6.75 30.55 7.66
N SER A 137 7.08 31.77 7.27
CA SER A 137 7.52 32.88 8.13
C SER A 137 6.44 33.38 9.11
N ASN A 138 5.47 32.53 9.50
CA ASN A 138 4.37 32.81 10.42
C ASN A 138 3.80 31.49 11.00
N MET A 139 4.66 30.64 11.57
CA MET A 139 4.20 29.46 12.31
C MET A 139 4.13 29.78 13.80
N ASN A 140 2.94 29.64 14.39
CA ASN A 140 2.76 29.74 15.84
C ASN A 140 3.53 28.60 16.52
N CYS A 141 4.25 28.93 17.60
CA CYS A 141 5.04 27.99 18.41
C CYS A 141 4.21 26.82 18.96
N SER A 142 2.88 26.94 19.01
CA SER A 142 1.94 25.87 19.39
C SER A 142 1.86 24.70 18.40
N SER A 143 2.49 24.81 17.22
CA SER A 143 2.51 23.77 16.18
C SER A 143 3.81 22.95 16.12
N LEU A 144 4.73 23.14 17.06
CA LEU A 144 6.02 22.46 17.06
C LEU A 144 5.94 21.05 17.70
N GLY A 145 6.39 20.04 16.95
CA GLY A 145 6.58 18.67 17.45
C GLY A 145 7.99 18.46 18.01
N ILE A 146 8.11 17.65 19.07
CA ILE A 146 9.41 17.32 19.69
C ILE A 146 9.56 15.82 19.88
N ASN A 147 10.42 15.21 19.08
CA ASN A 147 10.83 13.82 19.28
C ASN A 147 11.95 13.73 20.33
N THR A 148 11.89 12.74 21.21
CA THR A 148 12.97 12.43 22.15
C THR A 148 13.67 11.15 21.69
N VAL A 149 14.99 11.20 21.54
CA VAL A 149 15.80 10.09 21.03
C VAL A 149 16.89 9.75 22.05
N GLY A 150 16.99 8.48 22.41
CA GLY A 150 18.09 7.95 23.23
C GLY A 150 18.91 6.93 22.44
N ILE A 151 20.24 7.05 22.46
CA ILE A 151 21.14 6.09 21.79
C ILE A 151 22.01 5.37 22.83
N ILE A 152 21.98 4.04 22.82
CA ILE A 152 22.91 3.17 23.57
C ILE A 152 23.92 2.60 22.58
N ARG A 153 25.21 2.74 22.91
CA ARG A 153 26.31 2.18 22.10
C ARG A 153 26.54 0.71 22.43
N ALA A 154 26.69 -0.11 21.39
CA ALA A 154 26.93 -1.54 21.55
C ALA A 154 28.35 -1.82 22.08
N PRO A 155 28.51 -2.63 23.15
CA PRO A 155 29.82 -2.96 23.70
C PRO A 155 30.64 -3.89 22.79
N ARG A 156 30.00 -4.68 21.91
CA ARG A 156 30.68 -5.55 20.94
C ARG A 156 30.63 -5.04 19.51
N GLY A 157 29.91 -3.93 19.27
CA GLY A 157 29.76 -3.33 17.96
C GLY A 157 30.85 -2.28 17.70
N ASP A 158 31.10 -2.01 16.42
CA ASP A 158 31.94 -0.88 15.99
C ASP A 158 31.13 0.42 15.79
N GLY A 159 29.87 0.42 16.21
CA GLY A 159 28.94 1.55 16.06
C GLY A 159 28.44 1.77 14.62
N LYS A 160 28.71 0.84 13.68
CA LYS A 160 28.30 0.99 12.27
C LYS A 160 26.90 0.50 11.96
N GLU A 161 26.27 -0.24 12.85
CA GLU A 161 24.91 -0.73 12.67
C GLU A 161 24.05 -0.41 13.89
N ALA A 162 22.74 -0.22 13.66
CA ALA A 162 21.79 0.11 14.70
C ALA A 162 20.46 -0.64 14.56
N ILE A 163 19.77 -0.86 15.67
CA ILE A 163 18.37 -1.32 15.72
C ILE A 163 17.54 -0.19 16.32
N VAL A 164 16.42 0.15 15.69
CA VAL A 164 15.56 1.25 16.14
C VAL A 164 14.31 0.71 16.84
N LEU A 165 14.07 1.15 18.06
CA LEU A 165 12.81 0.99 18.78
C LEU A 165 12.05 2.29 18.68
N VAL A 166 10.79 2.24 18.25
CA VAL A 166 9.94 3.43 18.12
C VAL A 166 8.72 3.28 19.01
N THR A 167 8.43 4.31 19.78
CA THR A 167 7.18 4.43 20.55
C THR A 167 6.54 5.76 20.19
N PRO A 168 5.46 5.76 19.39
CA PRO A 168 4.60 6.92 19.26
C PRO A 168 4.07 7.30 20.64
N TYR A 169 4.02 8.60 20.93
CA TYR A 169 3.52 9.13 22.19
C TYR A 169 2.77 10.44 21.95
N ASN A 170 1.50 10.45 22.31
CA ASN A 170 0.69 11.67 22.32
C ASN A 170 0.43 12.09 23.77
N PRO A 171 1.04 13.18 24.27
CA PRO A 171 0.82 13.66 25.63
C PRO A 171 -0.59 14.22 25.88
N GLU A 172 -1.30 14.63 24.82
CA GLU A 172 -2.66 15.17 24.90
C GLU A 172 -3.72 14.06 24.93
N LYS A 173 -3.37 12.84 24.48
CA LYS A 173 -4.29 11.71 24.45
C LYS A 173 -4.38 11.07 25.85
N ASN A 174 -5.61 10.97 26.35
CA ASN A 174 -5.90 10.54 27.71
C ASN A 174 -5.94 9.01 27.84
N GLY A 175 -4.81 8.34 27.55
CA GLY A 175 -4.74 6.88 27.39
C GLY A 175 -3.61 6.21 28.17
N LEU A 176 -3.95 5.22 28.99
CA LEU A 176 -2.96 4.36 29.66
C LEU A 176 -2.10 3.58 28.64
N GLY A 177 -2.62 3.30 27.44
CA GLY A 177 -1.93 2.56 26.37
C GLY A 177 -0.65 3.24 25.90
N GLU A 178 -0.67 4.57 25.69
CA GLU A 178 0.50 5.36 25.29
C GLU A 178 1.63 5.23 26.33
N ALA A 179 1.29 5.45 27.61
CA ALA A 179 2.26 5.32 28.70
C ALA A 179 2.77 3.88 28.86
N LEU A 180 1.92 2.87 28.69
CA LEU A 180 2.33 1.46 28.72
C LEU A 180 3.27 1.08 27.57
N SER A 181 3.06 1.66 26.38
CA SER A 181 3.96 1.48 25.22
C SER A 181 5.37 1.96 25.56
N LEU A 182 5.46 3.14 26.18
CA LEU A 182 6.71 3.68 26.72
C LEU A 182 7.28 2.81 27.84
N GLY A 183 6.45 2.28 28.74
CA GLY A 183 6.89 1.38 29.81
C GLY A 183 7.52 0.09 29.26
N ILE A 184 6.89 -0.53 28.26
CA ILE A 184 7.44 -1.71 27.59
C ILE A 184 8.79 -1.38 26.95
N ALA A 185 8.87 -0.32 26.15
CA ALA A 185 10.11 0.07 25.51
C ALA A 185 11.21 0.44 26.52
N TYR A 186 10.89 1.18 27.57
CA TYR A 186 11.83 1.52 28.65
C TYR A 186 12.37 0.28 29.35
N SER A 187 11.51 -0.71 29.66
CA SER A 187 11.97 -1.94 30.33
C SER A 187 13.03 -2.68 29.52
N VAL A 188 12.83 -2.73 28.19
CA VAL A 188 13.78 -3.34 27.25
C VAL A 188 15.01 -2.47 27.09
N PHE A 189 14.86 -1.16 26.95
CA PHE A 189 15.97 -0.22 26.80
C PHE A 189 16.89 -0.21 28.04
N SER A 190 16.30 -0.29 29.23
CA SER A 190 17.01 -0.44 30.51
C SER A 190 17.76 -1.77 30.61
N LEU A 191 17.22 -2.86 30.08
CA LEU A 191 17.96 -4.11 29.95
C LEU A 191 19.13 -3.94 28.98
N LEU A 192 18.87 -3.38 27.79
CA LEU A 192 19.85 -3.25 26.70
C LEU A 192 21.03 -2.33 27.05
N SER A 193 20.87 -1.37 27.98
CA SER A 193 21.99 -0.55 28.45
C SER A 193 23.01 -1.32 29.30
N ARG A 194 22.62 -2.46 29.87
CA ARG A 194 23.44 -3.25 30.81
C ARG A 194 23.99 -4.55 30.20
N VAL A 195 23.48 -4.98 29.06
CA VAL A 195 23.90 -6.26 28.44
C VAL A 195 25.23 -6.12 27.71
N THR A 196 26.04 -7.18 27.76
CA THR A 196 27.36 -7.22 27.13
C THR A 196 27.40 -7.95 25.78
N TRP A 197 26.28 -8.54 25.35
CA TRP A 197 26.16 -9.31 24.10
C TRP A 197 25.73 -8.46 22.89
N LEU A 198 25.34 -7.21 23.12
CA LEU A 198 24.85 -6.31 22.08
C LEU A 198 25.99 -5.96 21.10
N ALA A 199 25.71 -6.15 19.81
CA ALA A 199 26.63 -5.93 18.70
C ALA A 199 26.21 -4.78 17.77
N LYS A 200 24.96 -4.31 17.88
CA LYS A 200 24.42 -3.15 17.15
C LYS A 200 23.94 -2.09 18.11
N ASP A 201 24.16 -0.81 17.79
CA ASP A 201 23.68 0.29 18.62
C ASP A 201 22.14 0.23 18.73
N ILE A 202 21.59 0.67 19.85
CA ILE A 202 20.13 0.72 20.04
C ILE A 202 19.71 2.18 20.04
N VAL A 203 18.80 2.52 19.15
CA VAL A 203 18.14 3.83 19.11
C VAL A 203 16.73 3.66 19.63
N TRP A 204 16.35 4.38 20.68
CA TRP A 204 14.97 4.49 21.11
C TRP A 204 14.42 5.87 20.74
N LEU A 205 13.52 5.89 19.77
CA LEU A 205 12.81 7.07 19.29
C LEU A 205 11.41 7.13 19.94
N VAL A 206 11.19 8.15 20.75
CA VAL A 206 9.86 8.53 21.23
C VAL A 206 9.32 9.60 20.30
N ALA A 207 8.41 9.19 19.43
CA ALA A 207 7.89 10.02 18.35
C ALA A 207 6.64 10.79 18.81
N ASP A 208 6.64 12.12 18.66
CA ASP A 208 5.53 12.98 19.05
C ASP A 208 4.36 12.83 18.08
N SER A 209 3.36 12.04 18.45
CA SER A 209 2.27 11.66 17.55
C SER A 209 1.11 12.66 17.49
N ARG A 210 1.21 13.84 18.14
CA ARG A 210 0.18 14.90 18.10
C ARG A 210 -0.20 15.31 16.69
N TYR A 211 0.76 15.31 15.77
CA TYR A 211 0.57 15.69 14.38
C TYR A 211 0.64 14.51 13.40
N GLY A 212 0.42 13.30 13.90
CA GLY A 212 0.49 12.04 13.15
C GLY A 212 1.68 11.17 13.54
N GLU A 213 1.45 9.87 13.66
CA GLU A 213 2.50 8.91 14.07
C GLU A 213 3.59 8.75 13.01
N HIS A 214 3.20 8.69 11.73
CA HIS A 214 4.14 8.53 10.63
C HIS A 214 4.98 9.79 10.38
N SER A 215 4.36 10.98 10.42
CA SER A 215 5.02 12.26 10.12
C SER A 215 6.16 12.55 11.11
N ALA A 216 5.98 12.22 12.39
CA ALA A 216 7.00 12.37 13.42
C ALA A 216 8.23 11.48 13.16
N VAL A 217 8.00 10.24 12.73
CA VAL A 217 9.07 9.28 12.40
C VAL A 217 9.77 9.65 11.10
N ASP A 218 9.01 10.01 10.06
CA ASP A 218 9.53 10.49 8.78
C ASP A 218 10.42 11.73 8.96
N ALA A 219 9.97 12.72 9.76
CA ALA A 219 10.79 13.89 10.08
C ALA A 219 12.13 13.52 10.75
N TRP A 220 12.13 12.52 11.64
CA TRP A 220 13.36 12.01 12.25
C TRP A 220 14.27 11.31 11.24
N LEU A 221 13.71 10.46 10.39
CA LEU A 221 14.47 9.75 9.36
C LEU A 221 15.06 10.70 8.32
N ARG A 222 14.33 11.74 7.91
CA ARG A 222 14.82 12.78 7.01
C ARG A 222 16.09 13.44 7.56
N GLU A 223 16.09 13.86 8.83
CA GLU A 223 17.28 14.46 9.44
C GLU A 223 18.40 13.43 9.68
N TYR A 224 18.05 12.17 9.93
CA TYR A 224 19.02 11.09 10.08
C TYR A 224 19.84 10.82 8.82
N HIS A 225 19.15 10.76 7.68
CA HIS A 225 19.74 10.47 6.39
C HIS A 225 20.31 11.72 5.70
N ASP A 226 19.62 12.86 5.79
CA ASP A 226 20.00 14.14 5.17
C ASP A 226 20.18 15.25 6.24
N PRO A 227 21.27 15.20 7.03
CA PRO A 227 21.49 16.18 8.10
C PRO A 227 21.76 17.57 7.51
N VAL A 228 20.95 18.54 7.89
CA VAL A 228 21.20 19.95 7.57
C VAL A 228 22.15 20.51 8.64
N PHE A 229 23.43 20.60 8.30
CA PHE A 229 24.40 21.27 9.16
C PHE A 229 24.17 22.78 9.11
N HIS A 230 23.35 23.30 10.04
CA HIS A 230 23.23 24.73 10.24
C HIS A 230 24.57 25.29 10.73
N ARG A 231 25.34 25.88 9.82
CA ARG A 231 26.51 26.70 10.14
C ARG A 231 26.02 27.94 10.87
N ASN A 232 26.19 27.99 12.20
CA ASN A 232 26.00 29.14 13.09
C ASN A 232 25.27 30.35 12.47
N ASN A 233 23.96 30.26 12.27
CA ASN A 233 23.12 31.43 12.22
C ASN A 233 22.44 31.53 13.59
N LEU A 234 23.06 32.34 14.45
CA LEU A 234 22.56 32.86 15.72
C LEU A 234 21.34 33.79 15.53
N ILE A 235 20.50 33.54 14.53
CA ILE A 235 19.38 34.41 14.17
C ILE A 235 18.12 33.54 14.21
N ASP A 236 17.28 33.89 15.17
CA ASP A 236 15.90 33.47 15.42
C ASP A 236 15.65 32.13 16.14
N SER A 237 16.38 31.87 17.24
CA SER A 237 15.84 31.06 18.34
C SER A 237 15.00 31.87 19.34
N GLU A 238 14.76 33.16 19.09
CA GLU A 238 14.05 34.08 20.00
C GLU A 238 12.56 34.30 19.69
N THR A 239 11.98 33.70 18.64
CA THR A 239 10.57 33.94 18.29
C THR A 239 9.55 33.09 19.05
N CYS A 240 9.99 32.29 20.03
CA CYS A 240 9.12 31.48 20.89
C CYS A 240 9.43 31.66 22.38
N ASN A 241 9.50 32.91 22.86
CA ASN A 241 9.36 33.17 24.29
C ASN A 241 7.90 33.46 24.60
N GLU A 242 7.27 32.58 25.38
CA GLU A 242 6.01 32.90 26.05
C GLU A 242 6.25 34.09 26.98
N SER A 243 5.78 35.26 26.55
CA SER A 243 5.60 36.39 27.45
C SER A 243 4.52 36.03 28.46
N ASN A 244 4.92 35.65 29.68
CA ASN A 244 4.42 36.18 30.96
C ASN A 244 4.89 35.32 32.13
N THR A 245 5.97 35.73 32.79
CA THR A 245 6.14 35.81 34.26
C THR A 245 7.59 36.18 34.57
N THR A 246 7.83 37.49 34.65
CA THR A 246 9.08 38.08 35.11
C THR A 246 9.23 37.92 36.62
N THR A 247 9.78 36.80 37.12
CA THR A 247 10.58 36.72 38.38
C THR A 247 11.15 35.32 38.69
N GLU A 248 11.63 34.53 37.72
CA GLU A 248 12.43 33.30 38.00
C GLU A 248 13.58 33.08 36.99
N LEU A 249 14.02 34.14 36.31
CA LEU A 249 14.77 34.01 35.05
C LEU A 249 16.28 33.73 35.17
N GLU A 250 16.88 33.75 36.36
CA GLU A 250 18.34 33.53 36.47
C GLU A 250 18.74 32.05 36.63
N GLN A 251 17.80 31.16 37.01
CA GLN A 251 18.06 29.71 37.09
C GLN A 251 17.62 28.92 35.84
N LYS A 252 16.66 29.43 35.05
CA LYS A 252 16.23 28.80 33.78
C LYS A 252 17.23 29.01 32.64
N LEU A 253 18.03 30.06 32.68
CA LEU A 253 19.05 30.36 31.66
C LEU A 253 20.23 29.36 31.63
N TYR A 254 20.38 28.50 32.66
CA TYR A 254 21.32 27.38 32.63
C TYR A 254 20.73 26.10 32.01
N VAL A 255 19.40 26.01 31.91
CA VAL A 255 18.68 24.85 31.35
C VAL A 255 18.46 25.00 29.84
N ASP A 256 18.20 26.22 29.35
CA ASP A 256 18.01 26.46 27.91
C ASP A 256 19.28 26.29 27.07
N LYS A 257 20.46 26.46 27.67
CA LYS A 257 21.75 26.16 27.01
C LYS A 257 21.96 24.68 26.71
N LYS A 258 21.12 23.78 27.27
CA LYS A 258 21.16 22.32 27.05
C LYS A 258 20.27 21.83 25.90
N PHE A 259 19.41 22.69 25.32
CA PHE A 259 18.53 22.29 24.20
C PHE A 259 19.22 22.23 22.83
N TYR A 260 20.48 22.64 22.73
CA TYR A 260 21.34 22.34 21.58
C TYR A 260 22.27 21.17 21.90
N SER A 261 21.72 19.96 21.93
CA SER A 261 22.52 18.76 21.64
C SER A 261 22.48 18.57 20.12
N GLY A 262 23.58 18.78 19.40
CA GLY A 262 23.63 18.51 17.97
C GLY A 262 23.05 17.13 17.64
N PHE A 263 22.35 17.01 16.50
CA PHE A 263 21.71 15.77 16.08
C PHE A 263 22.72 14.62 16.11
N ARG A 264 22.43 13.59 16.92
CA ARG A 264 23.32 12.42 17.07
C ARG A 264 22.81 11.28 16.20
N ARG A 265 23.77 10.55 15.64
CA ARG A 265 23.50 9.38 14.79
C ARG A 265 24.12 8.12 15.36
N ALA A 266 23.47 7.02 15.06
CA ALA A 266 24.02 5.69 15.19
C ALA A 266 24.48 5.20 13.81
N GLY A 267 24.82 3.93 13.72
CA GLY A 267 25.15 3.27 12.46
C GLY A 267 23.98 3.19 11.46
N THR A 268 24.18 2.45 10.37
CA THR A 268 23.09 2.10 9.44
C THR A 268 22.04 1.26 10.16
N MET A 269 20.77 1.62 10.01
CA MET A 269 19.68 0.89 10.66
C MET A 269 19.50 -0.48 9.98
N ALA A 270 19.59 -1.55 10.76
CA ALA A 270 19.35 -2.91 10.32
C ALA A 270 17.85 -3.23 10.25
N ALA A 271 17.09 -2.79 11.25
CA ALA A 271 15.64 -2.93 11.33
C ALA A 271 15.04 -1.93 12.32
N ALA A 272 13.72 -1.73 12.24
CA ALA A 272 12.97 -0.94 13.21
C ALA A 272 11.73 -1.69 13.75
N LEU A 273 11.46 -1.53 15.05
CA LEU A 273 10.30 -2.10 15.72
C LEU A 273 9.50 -0.98 16.36
N VAL A 274 8.27 -0.79 15.91
CA VAL A 274 7.35 0.16 16.54
C VAL A 274 6.49 -0.57 17.56
N ILE A 275 6.40 -0.04 18.77
CA ILE A 275 5.71 -0.65 19.91
C ILE A 275 4.52 0.22 20.28
N LYS A 276 3.34 -0.41 20.30
CA LYS A 276 2.07 0.20 20.70
C LYS A 276 1.30 -0.73 21.62
N VAL A 277 0.46 -0.15 22.46
CA VAL A 277 -0.48 -0.87 23.31
C VAL A 277 -1.88 -0.35 23.01
N ALA A 278 -2.77 -1.25 22.60
CA ALA A 278 -4.15 -0.88 22.31
C ALA A 278 -4.89 -0.49 23.60
N GLU A 279 -5.77 0.50 23.50
CA GLU A 279 -6.59 0.96 24.63
C GLU A 279 -7.86 0.11 24.81
N ASP A 280 -8.38 -0.48 23.74
CA ASP A 280 -9.64 -1.23 23.76
C ASP A 280 -9.46 -2.66 24.30
N SER A 281 -10.08 -2.91 25.47
CA SER A 281 -10.08 -4.22 26.14
C SER A 281 -11.18 -5.17 25.64
N ASN A 282 -11.65 -5.01 24.40
CA ASN A 282 -12.75 -5.82 23.86
C ASN A 282 -12.34 -7.25 23.46
N HIS A 283 -11.10 -7.64 23.75
CA HIS A 283 -10.56 -8.95 23.40
C HIS A 283 -10.59 -9.94 24.58
N PHE A 284 -11.03 -11.16 24.30
CA PHE A 284 -11.09 -12.25 25.30
C PHE A 284 -9.71 -12.82 25.69
N GLU A 285 -8.66 -12.45 24.97
CA GLU A 285 -7.28 -12.95 25.09
C GLU A 285 -6.26 -11.83 24.83
N ASP A 286 -5.08 -11.93 25.45
CA ASP A 286 -3.95 -11.04 25.12
C ASP A 286 -3.54 -11.32 23.67
N SER A 287 -3.61 -10.29 22.83
CA SER A 287 -3.36 -10.43 21.40
C SER A 287 -2.31 -9.46 20.89
N LEU A 288 -1.64 -9.87 19.81
CA LEU A 288 -0.62 -9.09 19.14
C LEU A 288 -1.08 -8.84 17.70
N ASN A 289 -1.39 -7.58 17.40
CA ASN A 289 -1.62 -7.11 16.04
C ASN A 289 -0.27 -6.77 15.40
N ILE A 290 -0.03 -7.32 14.20
CA ILE A 290 1.16 -7.00 13.40
C ILE A 290 0.71 -6.19 12.18
N TYR A 291 1.26 -4.97 12.05
CA TYR A 291 1.09 -4.11 10.88
C TYR A 291 2.41 -4.04 10.11
N ALA A 292 2.33 -4.30 8.81
CA ALA A 292 3.51 -4.47 7.95
C ALA A 292 3.40 -3.75 6.60
N GLU A 293 2.19 -3.38 6.18
CA GLU A 293 1.94 -2.68 4.93
C GLU A 293 2.50 -1.25 4.96
N ALA A 294 3.51 -1.00 4.14
CA ALA A 294 4.13 0.31 3.99
C ALA A 294 3.62 1.05 2.73
N SER A 295 4.28 2.17 2.42
CA SER A 295 3.98 3.01 1.25
C SER A 295 3.98 2.17 -0.04
N ASN A 296 2.98 2.41 -0.90
CA ASN A 296 2.83 1.73 -2.20
C ASN A 296 2.77 0.18 -2.15
N GLY A 297 2.32 -0.39 -1.02
CA GLY A 297 2.13 -1.83 -0.86
C GLY A 297 3.41 -2.61 -0.66
N GLN A 298 4.50 -1.93 -0.31
CA GLN A 298 5.76 -2.58 0.03
C GLN A 298 5.65 -3.31 1.38
N MET A 299 6.25 -4.50 1.46
CA MET A 299 6.21 -5.39 2.63
C MET A 299 7.61 -5.64 3.19
N PRO A 300 7.80 -5.75 4.52
CA PRO A 300 9.10 -6.04 5.13
C PRO A 300 9.55 -7.43 4.76
N ASN A 301 10.82 -7.71 4.99
CA ASN A 301 11.29 -9.07 4.87
C ASN A 301 10.44 -10.00 5.74
N LEU A 302 9.91 -11.07 5.12
CA LEU A 302 8.99 -12.00 5.77
C LEU A 302 9.59 -12.65 7.05
N ASP A 303 10.91 -12.81 7.12
CA ASP A 303 11.56 -13.37 8.32
C ASP A 303 11.37 -12.49 9.55
N LEU A 304 11.30 -11.15 9.40
CA LEU A 304 11.04 -10.24 10.52
C LEU A 304 9.66 -10.50 11.13
N ILE A 305 8.63 -10.71 10.30
CA ILE A 305 7.28 -11.09 10.75
C ILE A 305 7.33 -12.48 11.38
N ASN A 306 8.06 -13.42 10.79
CA ASN A 306 8.12 -14.81 11.26
C ASN A 306 8.81 -14.94 12.62
N ILE A 307 9.86 -14.15 12.89
CA ILE A 307 10.51 -14.09 14.21
C ILE A 307 9.49 -13.68 15.27
N VAL A 308 8.79 -12.57 15.03
CA VAL A 308 7.76 -12.08 15.96
C VAL A 308 6.68 -13.12 16.14
N ASN A 309 6.20 -13.71 15.04
CA ASN A 309 5.16 -14.72 15.09
C ASN A 309 5.55 -15.94 15.92
N TYR A 310 6.77 -16.45 15.68
CA TYR A 310 7.32 -17.58 16.41
C TYR A 310 7.48 -17.28 17.91
N LEU A 311 8.07 -16.14 18.28
CA LEU A 311 8.31 -15.77 19.67
C LEU A 311 7.00 -15.46 20.42
N ALA A 312 6.07 -14.77 19.79
CA ALA A 312 4.79 -14.43 20.40
C ALA A 312 3.97 -15.69 20.73
N VAL A 313 3.85 -16.62 19.78
CA VAL A 313 3.09 -17.88 19.98
C VAL A 313 3.81 -18.83 20.92
N HIS A 314 5.10 -19.13 20.66
CA HIS A 314 5.79 -20.24 21.33
C HIS A 314 6.50 -19.85 22.63
N LYS A 315 6.86 -18.58 22.84
CA LYS A 315 7.53 -18.13 24.08
C LYS A 315 6.60 -17.33 25.00
N GLN A 316 5.74 -16.48 24.46
CA GLN A 316 4.88 -15.59 25.27
C GLN A 316 3.41 -16.03 25.36
N GLY A 317 2.97 -16.99 24.54
CA GLY A 317 1.58 -17.46 24.52
C GLY A 317 0.58 -16.40 24.04
N LEU A 318 1.04 -15.43 23.23
CA LEU A 318 0.20 -14.38 22.66
C LEU A 318 -0.49 -14.88 21.41
N ARG A 319 -1.77 -14.51 21.24
CA ARG A 319 -2.50 -14.79 20.01
C ARG A 319 -2.23 -13.70 18.98
N ILE A 320 -1.70 -14.09 17.83
CA ILE A 320 -1.41 -13.13 16.77
C ILE A 320 -2.66 -12.91 15.93
N GLN A 321 -2.90 -11.64 15.66
CA GLN A 321 -3.95 -11.18 14.77
C GLN A 321 -3.30 -10.42 13.62
N VAL A 322 -3.69 -10.80 12.41
CA VAL A 322 -3.46 -10.02 11.20
C VAL A 322 -4.80 -9.42 10.81
N LYS A 323 -4.79 -8.25 10.18
CA LYS A 323 -6.00 -7.57 9.77
C LYS A 323 -6.82 -8.44 8.82
N LYS A 324 -8.13 -8.45 9.02
CA LYS A 324 -9.11 -9.24 8.26
C LYS A 324 -10.28 -8.37 7.89
N ILE A 325 -10.90 -8.70 6.77
CA ILE A 325 -12.19 -8.14 6.41
C ILE A 325 -13.28 -9.00 7.05
N TRP A 326 -13.92 -8.45 8.08
CA TRP A 326 -14.92 -9.17 8.86
C TRP A 326 -16.18 -9.49 8.04
N SER A 327 -16.55 -8.63 7.08
CA SER A 327 -17.70 -8.84 6.19
C SER A 327 -17.61 -10.15 5.39
N LEU A 328 -16.40 -10.55 4.98
CA LEU A 328 -16.15 -11.77 4.20
C LEU A 328 -16.35 -13.05 5.03
N LEU A 329 -16.15 -13.00 6.34
CA LEU A 329 -16.30 -14.16 7.22
C LEU A 329 -17.75 -14.68 7.27
N GLY A 330 -18.73 -13.78 7.06
CA GLY A 330 -20.15 -14.12 7.07
C GLY A 330 -20.71 -14.62 5.72
N PHE A 331 -19.93 -14.60 4.64
CA PHE A 331 -20.44 -14.90 3.31
C PHE A 331 -20.67 -16.40 3.08
N ARG A 332 -21.95 -16.76 2.88
CA ARG A 332 -22.39 -18.15 2.65
C ARG A 332 -21.71 -18.81 1.45
N TRP A 333 -21.55 -18.09 0.34
CA TRP A 333 -20.93 -18.63 -0.87
C TRP A 333 -19.45 -18.99 -0.65
N LEU A 334 -18.74 -18.20 0.15
CA LEU A 334 -17.34 -18.43 0.47
C LEU A 334 -17.17 -19.68 1.35
N ASN A 335 -18.08 -19.87 2.32
CA ASN A 335 -18.13 -21.10 3.11
C ASN A 335 -18.46 -22.32 2.23
N THR A 336 -19.40 -22.20 1.28
CA THR A 336 -19.69 -23.29 0.32
C THR A 336 -18.46 -23.66 -0.51
N LEU A 337 -17.69 -22.67 -0.99
CA LEU A 337 -16.42 -22.94 -1.68
C LEU A 337 -15.39 -23.61 -0.78
N GLY A 338 -15.27 -23.17 0.48
CA GLY A 338 -14.42 -23.81 1.48
C GLY A 338 -14.75 -25.30 1.64
N VAL A 339 -16.03 -25.64 1.77
CA VAL A 339 -16.51 -27.03 1.86
C VAL A 339 -16.20 -27.83 0.60
N ILE A 340 -16.33 -27.21 -0.59
CA ILE A 340 -15.96 -27.85 -1.86
C ILE A 340 -14.46 -28.17 -1.88
N PHE A 341 -13.59 -27.21 -1.56
CA PHE A 341 -12.14 -27.44 -1.54
C PHE A 341 -11.70 -28.44 -0.48
N GLU A 342 -12.35 -28.43 0.68
CA GLU A 342 -12.13 -29.43 1.73
C GLU A 342 -12.49 -30.84 1.22
N SER A 343 -13.65 -31.00 0.59
CA SER A 343 -14.11 -32.27 0.02
C SER A 343 -13.19 -32.77 -1.08
N VAL A 344 -12.78 -31.89 -2.00
CA VAL A 344 -11.81 -32.22 -3.07
C VAL A 344 -10.47 -32.63 -2.46
N GLY A 345 -10.02 -31.97 -1.39
CA GLY A 345 -8.81 -32.34 -0.66
C GLY A 345 -8.88 -33.72 -0.02
N GLN A 346 -10.04 -34.07 0.55
CA GLN A 346 -10.28 -35.40 1.12
C GLN A 346 -10.27 -36.49 0.04
N ILE A 347 -10.89 -36.24 -1.12
CA ILE A 347 -10.87 -37.15 -2.28
C ILE A 347 -9.44 -37.29 -2.83
N ALA A 348 -8.69 -36.19 -2.95
CA ALA A 348 -7.30 -36.24 -3.40
C ALA A 348 -6.43 -37.10 -2.48
N ARG A 349 -6.62 -36.97 -1.16
CA ARG A 349 -5.91 -37.78 -0.15
C ARG A 349 -6.30 -39.26 -0.18
N SER A 350 -7.54 -39.60 -0.54
CA SER A 350 -7.95 -41.00 -0.69
C SER A 350 -7.32 -41.67 -1.90
N ILE A 351 -7.04 -40.91 -2.97
CA ILE A 351 -6.33 -41.38 -4.16
C ILE A 351 -4.83 -41.52 -3.89
N ASN A 352 -4.20 -40.51 -3.29
CA ASN A 352 -2.80 -40.55 -2.92
C ASN A 352 -2.56 -39.83 -1.58
N PRO A 353 -2.16 -40.56 -0.51
CA PRO A 353 -1.91 -39.98 0.80
C PRO A 353 -0.82 -38.91 0.82
N GLN A 354 0.09 -38.87 -0.15
CA GLN A 354 1.14 -37.86 -0.24
C GLN A 354 0.65 -36.51 -0.77
N TRP A 355 -0.55 -36.45 -1.37
CA TRP A 355 -1.11 -35.21 -1.87
C TRP A 355 -1.66 -34.36 -0.72
N LYS A 356 -0.89 -33.35 -0.33
CA LYS A 356 -1.26 -32.34 0.68
C LYS A 356 -2.21 -31.27 0.11
N PHE A 357 -3.24 -31.67 -0.62
CA PHE A 357 -4.23 -30.75 -1.19
C PHE A 357 -5.43 -30.57 -0.24
N GLY A 358 -5.90 -29.33 -0.14
CA GLY A 358 -7.08 -28.93 0.64
C GLY A 358 -6.80 -28.53 2.08
N ILE A 359 -7.54 -27.53 2.54
CA ILE A 359 -7.54 -26.96 3.89
C ILE A 359 -8.97 -27.01 4.46
N PRO A 360 -9.17 -26.95 5.79
CA PRO A 360 -10.50 -26.87 6.39
C PRO A 360 -11.28 -25.67 5.86
N ALA A 361 -12.60 -25.80 5.72
CA ALA A 361 -13.45 -24.72 5.21
C ALA A 361 -13.34 -23.42 6.03
N SER A 362 -13.23 -23.52 7.36
CA SER A 362 -13.03 -22.37 8.24
C SER A 362 -11.70 -21.65 7.97
N GLU A 363 -10.62 -22.41 7.79
CA GLU A 363 -9.31 -21.87 7.47
C GLU A 363 -9.27 -21.25 6.07
N TYR A 364 -10.02 -21.80 5.11
CA TYR A 364 -10.17 -21.20 3.79
C TYR A 364 -10.88 -19.84 3.83
N VAL A 365 -11.98 -19.74 4.59
CA VAL A 365 -12.75 -18.49 4.75
C VAL A 365 -11.89 -17.43 5.44
N GLU A 366 -11.24 -17.77 6.55
CA GLU A 366 -10.32 -16.88 7.26
C GLU A 366 -9.12 -16.49 6.39
N GLY A 367 -8.59 -17.45 5.64
CA GLY A 367 -7.51 -17.29 4.67
C GLY A 367 -7.84 -16.27 3.59
N THR A 368 -9.04 -16.38 3.03
CA THR A 368 -9.54 -15.46 1.99
C THR A 368 -9.79 -14.06 2.56
N ALA A 369 -10.36 -13.96 3.75
CA ALA A 369 -10.62 -12.68 4.41
C ALA A 369 -9.32 -11.91 4.72
N THR A 370 -8.27 -12.63 5.14
CA THR A 370 -6.94 -12.07 5.39
C THR A 370 -6.25 -11.69 4.09
N LEU A 371 -6.31 -12.56 3.06
CA LEU A 371 -5.73 -12.31 1.74
C LEU A 371 -6.31 -11.06 1.09
N ALA A 372 -7.64 -10.94 1.10
CA ALA A 372 -8.34 -9.78 0.58
C ALA A 372 -7.95 -8.52 1.36
N SER A 373 -7.82 -8.60 2.69
CA SER A 373 -7.37 -7.46 3.51
C SER A 373 -5.95 -7.03 3.13
N SER A 374 -5.04 -8.00 2.96
CA SER A 374 -3.66 -7.75 2.54
C SER A 374 -3.59 -7.11 1.15
N LEU A 375 -4.35 -7.61 0.17
CA LEU A 375 -4.46 -7.00 -1.16
C LEU A 375 -5.02 -5.57 -1.08
N TYR A 376 -6.04 -5.32 -0.25
CA TYR A 376 -6.65 -4.00 -0.14
C TYR A 376 -5.70 -2.96 0.45
N TYR A 377 -5.04 -3.26 1.58
CA TYR A 377 -4.10 -2.30 2.20
C TYR A 377 -2.86 -2.08 1.34
N GLN A 378 -2.36 -3.13 0.66
CA GLN A 378 -1.28 -2.95 -0.32
C GLN A 378 -1.73 -2.08 -1.51
N ALA A 379 -2.96 -2.29 -2.01
CA ALA A 379 -3.49 -1.50 -3.12
C ALA A 379 -3.77 -0.05 -2.72
N LEU A 380 -4.19 0.23 -1.49
CA LEU A 380 -4.30 1.62 -1.02
C LEU A 380 -2.94 2.31 -1.04
N GLY A 381 -1.86 1.59 -0.77
CA GLY A 381 -0.50 2.13 -0.75
C GLY A 381 -0.27 3.15 0.36
N VAL A 382 -1.18 3.22 1.33
CA VAL A 382 -1.10 4.04 2.53
C VAL A 382 -0.55 3.17 3.66
N PRO A 383 0.52 3.59 4.35
CA PRO A 383 1.07 2.82 5.47
C PRO A 383 0.05 2.54 6.57
N THR A 384 0.03 1.31 7.09
CA THR A 384 -0.85 0.94 8.21
C THR A 384 -0.34 1.42 9.56
N GLY A 385 0.88 1.96 9.63
CA GLY A 385 1.44 2.53 10.84
C GLY A 385 2.74 3.31 10.60
N PRO A 386 3.37 3.82 11.67
CA PRO A 386 4.60 4.62 11.59
C PRO A 386 5.80 3.86 11.01
N HIS A 387 5.77 2.52 11.02
CA HIS A 387 6.80 1.69 10.38
C HIS A 387 6.95 2.00 8.87
N GLY A 388 5.90 2.51 8.22
CA GLY A 388 5.93 2.85 6.80
C GLY A 388 7.02 3.85 6.42
N ALA A 389 7.38 4.78 7.32
CA ALA A 389 8.40 5.80 7.05
C ALA A 389 9.79 5.18 6.83
N PHE A 390 10.09 4.07 7.50
CA PHE A 390 11.36 3.35 7.34
C PHE A 390 11.51 2.73 5.95
N ARG A 391 10.39 2.43 5.28
CA ARG A 391 10.41 1.78 3.98
C ARG A 391 11.00 2.66 2.90
N ASP A 392 10.74 3.97 2.96
CA ASP A 392 11.27 4.93 1.99
C ASP A 392 12.82 4.97 2.03
N TYR A 393 13.41 4.53 3.15
CA TYR A 393 14.86 4.39 3.37
C TYR A 393 15.37 2.94 3.26
N GLN A 394 14.55 2.01 2.74
CA GLN A 394 14.87 0.58 2.59
C GLN A 394 15.24 -0.10 3.92
N ILE A 395 14.62 0.30 5.01
CA ILE A 395 14.79 -0.32 6.33
C ILE A 395 13.57 -1.20 6.62
N ASP A 396 13.82 -2.46 6.98
CA ASP A 396 12.76 -3.37 7.37
C ASP A 396 12.17 -2.99 8.72
N ALA A 397 10.87 -2.71 8.75
CA ALA A 397 10.18 -2.24 9.93
C ALA A 397 8.77 -2.82 10.03
N ILE A 398 8.31 -3.01 11.27
CA ILE A 398 6.96 -3.47 11.60
C ILE A 398 6.40 -2.71 12.80
N THR A 399 5.08 -2.57 12.86
CA THR A 399 4.39 -2.08 14.06
C THR A 399 3.72 -3.23 14.80
N LEU A 400 4.06 -3.35 16.08
CA LEU A 400 3.56 -4.32 17.03
C LEU A 400 2.60 -3.61 17.98
N GLU A 401 1.32 -3.93 17.88
CA GLU A 401 0.32 -3.42 18.81
C GLU A 401 -0.17 -4.56 19.71
N ILE A 402 0.08 -4.43 21.01
CA ILE A 402 -0.26 -5.43 22.01
C ILE A 402 -1.57 -5.02 22.67
N SER A 403 -2.59 -5.87 22.57
CA SER A 403 -3.91 -5.64 23.15
C SER A 403 -4.09 -6.49 24.41
N PRO A 404 -4.33 -5.88 25.57
CA PRO A 404 -4.53 -6.61 26.82
C PRO A 404 -5.95 -7.20 26.92
N LYS A 405 -6.04 -8.41 27.49
CA LYS A 405 -7.31 -9.09 27.81
C LYS A 405 -8.12 -8.39 28.90
N VAL A 406 -7.43 -7.81 29.88
CA VAL A 406 -8.03 -7.27 31.11
C VAL A 406 -7.52 -5.87 31.33
N SER A 407 -8.35 -4.99 31.91
CA SER A 407 -7.91 -3.64 32.27
C SER A 407 -6.66 -3.69 33.16
N LEU A 408 -5.64 -2.94 32.75
CA LEU A 408 -4.33 -2.92 33.41
C LEU A 408 -4.30 -1.95 34.62
N SER A 409 -5.44 -1.83 35.30
CA SER A 409 -5.62 -0.99 36.50
C SER A 409 -4.84 -1.52 37.70
N LYS A 410 -4.72 -2.85 37.83
CA LYS A 410 -3.96 -3.50 38.90
C LYS A 410 -2.47 -3.54 38.58
N MET A 411 -1.65 -3.09 39.52
CA MET A 411 -0.18 -3.07 39.42
C MET A 411 0.41 -4.42 38.98
N THR A 412 -0.05 -5.53 39.56
CA THR A 412 0.46 -6.88 39.24
C THR A 412 0.19 -7.28 37.80
N MET A 413 -1.03 -7.01 37.29
CA MET A 413 -1.40 -7.30 35.91
C MET A 413 -0.60 -6.42 34.94
N ARG A 414 -0.41 -5.15 35.29
CA ARG A 414 0.42 -4.22 34.52
C ARG A 414 1.87 -4.65 34.45
N ASN A 415 2.45 -5.11 35.56
CA ASN A 415 3.82 -5.63 35.58
C ASN A 415 3.95 -6.88 34.70
N ASP A 416 3.02 -7.83 34.81
CA ASP A 416 3.03 -9.07 34.03
C ASP A 416 2.85 -8.78 32.52
N PHE A 417 2.03 -7.79 32.18
CA PHE A 417 1.86 -7.31 30.81
C PHE A 417 3.13 -6.66 30.24
N ILE A 418 3.75 -5.72 30.97
CA ILE A 418 5.01 -5.08 30.57
C ILE A 418 6.10 -6.15 30.42
N LEU A 419 6.17 -7.12 31.35
CA LEU A 419 7.11 -8.22 31.29
C LEU A 419 6.91 -9.04 30.02
N ARG A 420 5.70 -9.50 29.71
CA ARG A 420 5.42 -10.28 28.49
C ARG A 420 5.79 -9.53 27.21
N GLY A 421 5.39 -8.26 27.10
CA GLY A 421 5.73 -7.41 25.96
C GLY A 421 7.24 -7.18 25.84
N GLY A 422 7.92 -6.90 26.95
CA GLY A 422 9.36 -6.69 26.97
C GLY A 422 10.15 -7.96 26.63
N ARG A 423 9.72 -9.14 27.09
CA ARG A 423 10.34 -10.42 26.73
C ARG A 423 10.19 -10.77 25.26
N LEU A 424 9.05 -10.44 24.65
CA LEU A 424 8.87 -10.56 23.20
C LEU A 424 9.90 -9.71 22.47
N LEU A 425 9.96 -8.41 22.79
CA LEU A 425 10.86 -7.47 22.14
C LEU A 425 12.34 -7.80 22.36
N GLU A 426 12.72 -8.20 23.57
CA GLU A 426 14.06 -8.69 23.87
C GLU A 426 14.45 -9.83 22.92
N GLY A 427 13.57 -10.83 22.76
CA GLY A 427 13.83 -11.96 21.85
C GLY A 427 13.94 -11.55 20.38
N VAL A 428 13.14 -10.58 19.94
CA VAL A 428 13.22 -10.05 18.56
C VAL A 428 14.52 -9.27 18.36
N VAL A 429 14.89 -8.39 19.29
CA VAL A 429 16.14 -7.62 19.25
C VAL A 429 17.35 -8.56 19.27
N GLN A 430 17.35 -9.61 20.10
CA GLN A 430 18.41 -10.63 20.09
C GLN A 430 18.53 -11.33 18.74
N SER A 431 17.40 -11.67 18.11
CA SER A 431 17.38 -12.32 16.79
C SER A 431 17.98 -11.41 15.71
N ILE A 432 17.61 -10.13 15.70
CA ILE A 432 18.14 -9.12 14.76
C ILE A 432 19.61 -8.79 15.06
N ASN A 433 20.00 -8.77 16.34
CA ASN A 433 21.38 -8.49 16.75
C ASN A 433 22.35 -9.55 16.21
N ASN A 434 21.92 -10.80 16.06
CA ASN A 434 22.72 -11.90 15.51
C ASN A 434 22.91 -11.84 13.99
N LEU A 435 22.09 -11.05 13.28
CA LEU A 435 22.15 -10.93 11.83
C LEU A 435 23.45 -10.21 11.41
N LEU A 436 24.25 -10.80 10.52
CA LEU A 436 25.52 -10.19 10.08
C LEU A 436 25.36 -9.28 8.85
N GLU A 437 24.31 -9.49 8.08
CA GLU A 437 24.01 -8.78 6.85
C GLU A 437 22.61 -8.17 6.93
N LYS A 438 22.21 -7.33 5.99
CA LYS A 438 20.80 -6.91 5.91
C LYS A 438 19.92 -8.10 5.56
N PHE A 439 18.63 -8.05 5.92
CA PHE A 439 17.67 -9.07 5.50
C PHE A 439 17.67 -9.20 3.97
N HIS A 440 17.90 -10.42 3.45
CA HIS A 440 17.97 -10.66 2.00
C HIS A 440 17.52 -12.06 1.56
N GLN A 441 17.48 -13.04 2.47
CA GLN A 441 17.17 -14.43 2.12
C GLN A 441 15.68 -14.70 1.93
N SER A 442 14.82 -14.05 2.72
CA SER A 442 13.36 -14.26 2.65
C SER A 442 12.68 -13.40 1.59
N PHE A 443 11.36 -13.61 1.44
CA PHE A 443 10.54 -12.90 0.45
C PHE A 443 10.24 -11.45 0.85
N PHE A 444 10.26 -10.55 -0.13
CA PHE A 444 9.80 -9.15 -0.02
C PHE A 444 8.45 -8.90 -0.72
N LEU A 445 8.02 -9.85 -1.55
CA LEU A 445 6.80 -9.80 -2.34
C LEU A 445 5.95 -11.03 -1.99
N TYR A 446 5.00 -10.83 -1.08
CA TYR A 446 4.11 -11.87 -0.57
C TYR A 446 2.77 -11.30 -0.14
N LEU A 447 1.78 -12.18 -0.04
CA LEU A 447 0.46 -11.91 0.52
C LEU A 447 0.23 -12.83 1.71
N LEU A 448 -0.24 -12.27 2.83
CA LEU A 448 -0.56 -13.06 4.02
C LEU A 448 -1.98 -13.62 3.92
N THR A 449 -2.12 -14.91 4.16
CA THR A 449 -3.44 -15.57 4.30
C THR A 449 -3.72 -15.89 5.76
N SER A 450 -2.70 -16.03 6.58
CA SER A 450 -2.84 -16.13 8.04
C SER A 450 -1.53 -15.68 8.70
N PRO A 451 -1.46 -15.51 10.04
CA PRO A 451 -0.20 -15.21 10.72
C PRO A 451 0.93 -16.20 10.44
N SER A 452 0.58 -17.43 10.06
CA SER A 452 1.52 -18.52 9.80
C SER A 452 1.50 -19.02 8.36
N LYS A 453 0.79 -18.34 7.44
CA LYS A 453 0.72 -18.75 6.02
C LYS A 453 0.80 -17.56 5.08
N PHE A 454 1.55 -17.76 3.99
CA PHE A 454 1.78 -16.74 2.97
C PHE A 454 1.71 -17.33 1.55
N VAL A 455 1.44 -16.46 0.59
CA VAL A 455 1.49 -16.74 -0.84
C VAL A 455 2.65 -15.93 -1.44
N SER A 456 3.63 -16.61 -2.03
CA SER A 456 4.78 -15.98 -2.69
C SER A 456 4.42 -15.38 -4.05
N VAL A 457 5.20 -14.40 -4.51
CA VAL A 457 5.08 -13.77 -5.85
C VAL A 457 4.88 -14.75 -7.00
N GLY A 458 5.62 -15.87 -7.04
CA GLY A 458 5.48 -16.84 -8.13
C GLY A 458 4.10 -17.50 -8.23
N VAL A 459 3.32 -17.51 -7.15
CA VAL A 459 1.98 -18.13 -7.11
C VAL A 459 0.89 -17.08 -7.34
N TYR A 460 0.94 -15.94 -6.65
CA TYR A 460 -0.10 -14.92 -6.82
C TYR A 460 -0.03 -14.19 -8.18
N MET A 461 1.11 -14.22 -8.88
CA MET A 461 1.20 -13.64 -10.24
C MET A 461 0.44 -14.44 -11.30
N ILE A 462 0.13 -15.72 -11.04
CA ILE A 462 -0.56 -16.61 -11.98
C ILE A 462 -1.96 -16.06 -12.35
N PRO A 463 -2.87 -15.76 -11.41
CA PRO A 463 -4.17 -15.19 -11.75
C PRO A 463 -4.04 -13.88 -12.53
N PHE A 464 -3.13 -12.98 -12.16
CA PHE A 464 -2.89 -11.74 -12.88
C PHE A 464 -2.49 -11.96 -14.34
N VAL A 465 -1.50 -12.84 -14.59
CA VAL A 465 -1.04 -13.15 -15.95
C VAL A 465 -2.18 -13.74 -16.78
N LEU A 466 -3.00 -14.62 -16.19
CA LEU A 466 -4.17 -15.18 -16.86
C LEU A 466 -5.24 -14.11 -17.15
N LEU A 467 -5.44 -13.13 -16.26
CA LEU A 467 -6.34 -12.00 -16.45
C LEU A 467 -5.91 -11.11 -17.63
N ILE A 468 -4.61 -10.77 -17.73
CA ILE A 468 -4.12 -9.81 -18.75
C ILE A 468 -3.88 -10.44 -20.13
N THR A 469 -3.59 -11.74 -20.20
CA THR A 469 -3.25 -12.46 -21.46
C THR A 469 -4.28 -12.28 -22.60
N PRO A 470 -5.60 -12.26 -22.35
CA PRO A 470 -6.61 -11.98 -23.37
C PRO A 470 -6.46 -10.64 -24.10
N LEU A 471 -5.97 -9.59 -23.41
CA LEU A 471 -5.93 -8.23 -23.96
C LEU A 471 -5.10 -8.12 -25.25
N PRO A 472 -3.80 -8.52 -25.30
CA PRO A 472 -3.01 -8.46 -26.52
C PRO A 472 -3.54 -9.40 -27.61
N LEU A 473 -4.13 -10.54 -27.25
CA LEU A 473 -4.72 -11.47 -28.22
C LEU A 473 -5.93 -10.87 -28.94
N VAL A 474 -6.84 -10.25 -28.18
CA VAL A 474 -8.02 -9.57 -28.72
C VAL A 474 -7.64 -8.31 -29.50
N ALA A 475 -6.66 -7.55 -29.00
CA ALA A 475 -6.13 -6.40 -29.73
C ALA A 475 -5.59 -6.80 -31.10
N ALA A 476 -4.79 -7.87 -31.17
CA ALA A 476 -4.24 -8.41 -32.40
C ALA A 476 -5.33 -8.97 -33.33
N SER A 477 -6.32 -9.70 -32.80
CA SER A 477 -7.40 -10.25 -33.62
C SER A 477 -8.25 -9.15 -34.26
N LEU A 478 -8.59 -8.11 -33.50
CA LEU A 478 -9.34 -6.95 -34.02
C LEU A 478 -8.56 -6.19 -35.11
N HIS A 479 -7.25 -6.05 -34.94
CA HIS A 479 -6.40 -5.42 -35.95
C HIS A 479 -6.35 -6.24 -37.25
N ILE A 480 -6.24 -7.56 -37.15
CA ILE A 480 -6.23 -8.46 -38.32
C ILE A 480 -7.61 -8.52 -38.98
N ASP A 481 -8.71 -8.55 -38.24
CA ASP A 481 -10.04 -8.58 -38.82
C ASP A 481 -10.41 -7.27 -39.50
N ALA A 482 -9.93 -6.13 -39.00
CA ALA A 482 -9.98 -4.86 -39.70
C ALA A 482 -9.17 -4.90 -41.02
N SER A 483 -8.09 -5.69 -41.06
CA SER A 483 -7.22 -5.84 -42.24
C SER A 483 -7.79 -6.72 -43.36
N LYS A 484 -8.69 -7.67 -43.03
CA LYS A 484 -9.28 -8.68 -43.95
C LYS A 484 -10.50 -8.22 -44.74
N SER A 485 -11.21 -7.17 -44.34
CA SER A 485 -12.47 -6.72 -44.97
C SER A 485 -12.32 -5.97 -46.31
N THR A 486 -11.19 -6.08 -46.99
CA THR A 486 -10.96 -5.42 -48.29
C THR A 486 -10.53 -6.48 -49.30
N THR A 487 -11.09 -6.42 -50.50
CA THR A 487 -10.85 -7.34 -51.63
C THR A 487 -9.35 -7.55 -51.91
N PRO A 488 -8.95 -8.70 -52.50
CA PRO A 488 -7.55 -9.11 -52.62
C PRO A 488 -6.79 -8.41 -53.76
N GLN A 489 -6.94 -7.10 -53.90
CA GLN A 489 -6.08 -6.27 -54.75
C GLN A 489 -5.21 -5.37 -53.86
N THR A 490 -4.16 -5.96 -53.27
CA THR A 490 -3.16 -5.23 -52.48
C THR A 490 -2.37 -4.26 -53.37
N THR A 491 -2.76 -2.99 -53.37
CA THR A 491 -1.92 -1.87 -53.81
C THR A 491 -1.21 -1.25 -52.60
N GLU A 492 -0.02 -0.66 -52.77
CA GLU A 492 0.73 0.01 -51.68
C GLU A 492 -0.09 1.11 -50.98
N VAL A 493 -1.05 1.70 -51.70
CA VAL A 493 -1.98 2.74 -51.23
C VAL A 493 -2.93 2.20 -50.14
N ASP A 494 -3.35 0.93 -50.21
CA ASP A 494 -4.23 0.32 -49.20
C ASP A 494 -3.51 0.03 -47.88
N VAL A 495 -2.20 -0.28 -47.92
CA VAL A 495 -1.38 -0.46 -46.72
C VAL A 495 -1.21 0.89 -45.99
N SER A 496 -0.94 1.96 -46.74
CA SER A 496 -0.89 3.33 -46.22
C SER A 496 -2.21 3.71 -45.54
N ARG A 497 -3.36 3.52 -46.23
CA ARG A 497 -4.69 3.86 -45.68
C ARG A 497 -5.02 3.12 -44.38
N LYS A 498 -4.59 1.87 -44.23
CA LYS A 498 -4.74 1.07 -42.99
C LYS A 498 -3.90 1.62 -41.84
N SER A 499 -2.63 1.95 -42.11
CA SER A 499 -1.74 2.57 -41.13
C SER A 499 -2.30 3.91 -40.61
N TRP A 500 -2.88 4.71 -41.50
CA TRP A 500 -3.52 5.98 -41.16
C TRP A 500 -4.77 5.81 -40.27
N LYS A 501 -5.59 4.78 -40.50
CA LYS A 501 -6.76 4.48 -39.64
C LYS A 501 -6.36 4.10 -38.22
N TRP A 502 -5.39 3.18 -38.09
CA TRP A 502 -4.87 2.79 -36.78
C TRP A 502 -4.20 3.97 -36.07
N LEU A 503 -3.44 4.79 -36.80
CA LEU A 503 -2.81 6.00 -36.27
C LEU A 503 -3.85 7.01 -35.79
N ASN A 504 -4.97 7.17 -36.50
CA ASN A 504 -6.07 8.03 -36.05
C ASN A 504 -6.71 7.49 -34.76
N SER A 505 -6.97 6.18 -34.67
CA SER A 505 -7.42 5.55 -33.41
C SER A 505 -6.42 5.76 -32.27
N ALA A 506 -5.12 5.60 -32.53
CA ALA A 506 -4.06 5.81 -31.55
C ALA A 506 -3.98 7.26 -31.08
N ARG A 507 -4.15 8.22 -32.00
CA ARG A 507 -4.26 9.65 -31.68
C ARG A 507 -5.44 9.92 -30.75
N LYS A 508 -6.63 9.37 -31.03
CA LYS A 508 -7.81 9.52 -30.16
C LYS A 508 -7.55 8.96 -28.76
N VAL A 509 -6.95 7.76 -28.68
CA VAL A 509 -6.58 7.12 -27.39
C VAL A 509 -5.58 7.97 -26.62
N PHE A 510 -4.53 8.47 -27.28
CA PHE A 510 -3.52 9.31 -26.66
C PHE A 510 -4.11 10.60 -26.09
N VAL A 511 -4.97 11.29 -26.85
CA VAL A 511 -5.64 12.52 -26.43
C VAL A 511 -6.54 12.29 -25.20
N ILE A 512 -7.24 11.15 -25.12
CA ILE A 512 -8.06 10.80 -23.95
C ILE A 512 -7.20 10.44 -22.72
N HIS A 513 -6.03 9.81 -22.90
CA HIS A 513 -5.10 9.61 -21.78
C HIS A 513 -4.52 10.94 -21.28
N LEU A 514 -4.21 11.88 -22.19
CA LEU A 514 -3.79 13.24 -21.82
C LEU A 514 -4.90 13.98 -21.04
N TRP A 515 -6.16 13.79 -21.40
CA TRP A 515 -7.28 14.29 -20.60
C TRP A 515 -7.32 13.67 -19.20
N GLY A 516 -7.03 12.37 -19.05
CA GLY A 516 -6.87 11.72 -17.74
C GLY A 516 -5.82 12.41 -16.87
N VAL A 517 -4.68 12.79 -17.45
CA VAL A 517 -3.65 13.58 -16.77
C VAL A 517 -4.20 14.93 -16.32
N VAL A 518 -4.94 15.65 -17.18
CA VAL A 518 -5.57 16.93 -16.79
C VAL A 518 -6.52 16.73 -15.61
N VAL A 519 -7.37 15.71 -15.64
CA VAL A 519 -8.32 15.39 -14.56
C VAL A 519 -7.60 15.03 -13.25
N ALA A 520 -6.49 14.28 -13.33
CA ALA A 520 -5.65 13.98 -12.18
C ALA A 520 -4.98 15.24 -11.61
N LEU A 521 -4.75 16.29 -12.40
CA LEU A 521 -4.17 17.55 -11.92
C LEU A 521 -5.20 18.52 -11.33
N LEU A 522 -6.50 18.35 -11.60
CA LEU A 522 -7.56 19.24 -11.11
C LEU A 522 -7.62 19.41 -9.58
N PRO A 523 -7.45 18.36 -8.75
CA PRO A 523 -7.52 18.49 -7.29
C PRO A 523 -6.58 19.55 -6.71
N TYR A 524 -5.42 19.74 -7.33
CA TYR A 524 -4.48 20.80 -6.95
C TYR A 524 -5.10 22.20 -6.94
N PHE A 525 -5.89 22.52 -7.96
CA PHE A 525 -6.52 23.83 -8.07
C PHE A 525 -7.72 23.96 -7.13
N LEU A 526 -8.44 22.85 -6.92
CA LEU A 526 -9.63 22.82 -6.06
C LEU A 526 -9.29 22.97 -4.59
N CYS A 527 -8.22 22.31 -4.12
CA CYS A 527 -7.78 22.42 -2.73
C CYS A 527 -7.23 23.80 -2.34
N ARG A 528 -6.98 24.69 -3.32
CA ARG A 528 -6.61 26.09 -3.04
C ARG A 528 -7.81 26.98 -2.75
N LEU A 529 -9.04 26.52 -2.99
CA LEU A 529 -10.25 27.29 -2.72
C LEU A 529 -10.54 27.29 -1.21
N PRO A 530 -10.50 28.45 -0.53
CA PRO A 530 -10.73 28.52 0.90
C PRO A 530 -12.17 28.08 1.26
N ASN A 531 -12.31 27.36 2.39
CA ASN A 531 -13.59 26.93 2.98
C ASN A 531 -14.47 25.98 2.14
N SER A 532 -13.89 25.22 1.22
CA SER A 532 -14.65 24.25 0.42
C SER A 532 -14.84 22.93 1.17
N THR A 533 -16.08 22.41 1.24
CA THR A 533 -16.34 21.08 1.82
C THR A 533 -15.89 19.96 0.86
N PRO A 534 -15.53 18.76 1.35
CA PRO A 534 -15.17 17.63 0.48
C PRO A 534 -16.25 17.29 -0.56
N THR A 535 -17.53 17.45 -0.20
CA THR A 535 -18.67 17.27 -1.12
C THR A 535 -18.70 18.31 -2.24
N ALA A 536 -18.38 19.57 -1.94
CA ALA A 536 -18.31 20.63 -2.94
C ALA A 536 -17.11 20.40 -3.88
N ASN A 537 -15.96 19.99 -3.33
CA ASN A 537 -14.78 19.68 -4.14
C ASN A 537 -15.01 18.49 -5.07
N PHE A 538 -15.65 17.41 -4.59
CA PHE A 538 -16.02 16.28 -5.43
C PHE A 538 -16.95 16.67 -6.58
N THR A 539 -18.00 17.42 -6.28
CA THR A 539 -18.99 17.83 -7.30
C THR A 539 -18.36 18.78 -8.33
N LEU A 540 -17.55 19.75 -7.89
CA LEU A 540 -16.82 20.66 -8.76
C LEU A 540 -15.79 19.92 -9.63
N TRP A 541 -15.03 18.98 -9.05
CA TRP A 541 -14.12 18.11 -9.79
C TRP A 541 -14.83 17.30 -10.86
N GLY A 542 -15.98 16.70 -10.53
CA GLY A 542 -16.79 15.95 -11.48
C GLY A 542 -17.32 16.82 -12.62
N LEU A 543 -17.83 18.01 -12.32
CA LEU A 543 -18.34 18.96 -13.31
C LEU A 543 -17.23 19.46 -14.24
N LEU A 544 -16.07 19.85 -13.71
CA LEU A 544 -14.92 20.28 -14.51
C LEU A 544 -14.35 19.14 -15.37
N SER A 545 -14.32 17.91 -14.84
CA SER A 545 -13.89 16.73 -15.58
C SER A 545 -14.84 16.41 -16.74
N ALA A 546 -16.16 16.50 -16.53
CA ALA A 546 -17.15 16.33 -17.57
C ALA A 546 -17.10 17.43 -18.63
N PHE A 547 -16.98 18.70 -18.20
CA PHE A 547 -16.88 19.84 -19.09
C PHE A 547 -15.62 19.79 -19.97
N SER A 548 -14.47 19.47 -19.38
CA SER A 548 -13.21 19.28 -20.12
C SER A 548 -13.29 18.13 -21.12
N LEU A 549 -13.97 17.03 -20.78
CA LEU A 549 -14.20 15.91 -21.69
C LEU A 549 -15.10 16.30 -22.86
N ILE A 550 -16.15 17.10 -22.62
CA ILE A 550 -17.04 17.61 -23.69
C ILE A 550 -16.25 18.52 -24.65
N ILE A 551 -15.45 19.46 -24.12
CA ILE A 551 -14.57 20.31 -24.94
C ILE A 551 -13.63 19.45 -25.77
N LEU A 552 -13.02 18.42 -25.18
CA LEU A 552 -12.13 17.50 -25.88
C LEU A 552 -12.85 16.84 -27.07
N TYR A 553 -14.07 16.36 -26.87
CA TYR A 553 -14.87 15.75 -27.94
C TYR A 553 -15.29 16.76 -29.02
N LEU A 554 -15.57 18.03 -28.65
CA LEU A 554 -15.84 19.09 -29.63
C LEU A 554 -14.61 19.40 -30.49
N ILE A 555 -13.41 19.42 -29.90
CA ILE A 555 -12.15 19.60 -30.62
C ILE A 555 -11.88 18.39 -31.52
N LEU A 556 -12.07 17.18 -31.02
CA LEU A 556 -11.82 15.94 -31.74
C LEU A 556 -12.83 15.69 -32.87
N GLY A 557 -14.06 16.21 -32.73
CA GLY A 557 -15.12 16.19 -33.74
C GLY A 557 -15.14 17.43 -34.65
N SER A 558 -14.17 18.35 -34.52
CA SER A 558 -14.05 19.51 -35.40
C SER A 558 -13.62 19.07 -36.82
N PRO A 559 -14.16 19.68 -37.89
CA PRO A 559 -13.78 19.38 -39.28
C PRO A 559 -12.30 19.66 -39.60
N VAL A 560 -11.56 20.35 -38.72
CA VAL A 560 -10.09 20.50 -38.82
C VAL A 560 -9.35 19.18 -38.52
N PHE A 561 -9.98 18.27 -37.78
CA PHE A 561 -9.45 16.95 -37.42
C PHE A 561 -9.99 15.81 -38.30
N GLU A 562 -11.16 15.99 -38.93
CA GLU A 562 -11.67 15.10 -39.97
C GLU A 562 -11.11 15.50 -41.34
N ALA A 563 -9.84 15.17 -41.58
CA ALA A 563 -9.31 15.16 -42.95
C ALA A 563 -10.05 14.08 -43.76
N SER A 564 -11.07 14.51 -44.50
CA SER A 564 -11.88 13.78 -45.49
C SER A 564 -12.53 12.47 -45.02
N ALA A 565 -13.69 12.56 -44.35
CA ALA A 565 -14.58 11.42 -44.20
C ALA A 565 -15.38 11.18 -45.51
N SER A 566 -14.80 10.42 -46.44
CA SER A 566 -15.58 9.77 -47.51
C SER A 566 -16.04 8.39 -47.01
N GLN A 567 -17.34 8.29 -46.72
CA GLN A 567 -18.13 7.13 -46.27
C GLN A 567 -17.99 6.68 -44.79
N PRO A 568 -19.13 6.34 -44.14
CA PRO A 568 -19.15 5.78 -42.79
C PRO A 568 -18.71 4.31 -42.86
N GLU A 569 -17.43 4.05 -42.63
CA GLU A 569 -16.97 2.68 -42.45
C GLU A 569 -17.44 2.16 -41.09
N LYS A 570 -18.44 1.26 -41.11
CA LYS A 570 -19.05 0.54 -39.96
C LYS A 570 -18.06 -0.22 -39.04
N ARG A 571 -16.75 -0.08 -39.21
CA ARG A 571 -15.67 -0.82 -38.51
C ARG A 571 -14.60 0.06 -37.85
N GLU A 572 -14.70 1.40 -37.85
CA GLU A 572 -13.72 2.25 -37.15
C GLU A 572 -13.61 1.95 -35.64
N TRP A 573 -14.73 1.57 -35.01
CA TRP A 573 -14.78 1.19 -33.60
C TRP A 573 -13.89 -0.03 -33.26
N ALA A 574 -13.64 -0.94 -34.20
CA ALA A 574 -12.81 -2.12 -33.98
C ALA A 574 -11.32 -1.76 -33.88
N SER A 575 -10.85 -0.80 -34.68
CA SER A 575 -9.49 -0.26 -34.59
C SER A 575 -9.30 0.54 -33.30
N LEU A 576 -10.30 1.33 -32.91
CA LEU A 576 -10.29 2.04 -31.64
C LEU A 576 -10.25 1.07 -30.45
N LYS A 577 -11.10 0.03 -30.45
CA LYS A 577 -11.08 -1.01 -29.42
C LYS A 577 -9.73 -1.74 -29.34
N SER A 578 -9.10 -2.04 -30.48
CA SER A 578 -7.77 -2.65 -30.54
C SER A 578 -6.70 -1.79 -29.85
N VAL A 579 -6.70 -0.48 -30.11
CA VAL A 579 -5.72 0.41 -29.45
C VAL A 579 -6.05 0.62 -27.97
N THR A 580 -7.32 0.78 -27.60
CA THR A 580 -7.74 0.91 -26.19
C THR A 580 -7.35 -0.32 -25.37
N THR A 581 -7.60 -1.53 -25.89
CA THR A 581 -7.23 -2.79 -25.21
C THR A 581 -5.71 -2.94 -25.06
N THR A 582 -4.93 -2.47 -26.04
CA THR A 582 -3.46 -2.41 -25.95
C THR A 582 -3.01 -1.41 -24.89
N ALA A 583 -3.61 -0.22 -24.83
CA ALA A 583 -3.30 0.79 -23.82
C ALA A 583 -3.61 0.28 -22.40
N ALA A 584 -4.76 -0.39 -22.21
CA ALA A 584 -5.13 -1.01 -20.94
C ALA A 584 -4.12 -2.11 -20.53
N PHE A 585 -3.67 -2.94 -21.48
CA PHE A 585 -2.65 -3.95 -21.23
C PHE A 585 -1.32 -3.34 -20.77
N ILE A 586 -0.85 -2.29 -21.45
CA ILE A 586 0.39 -1.59 -21.08
C ILE A 586 0.24 -0.94 -19.71
N GLY A 587 -0.87 -0.24 -19.46
CA GLY A 587 -1.14 0.42 -18.18
C GLY A 587 -1.19 -0.55 -17.00
N LEU A 588 -1.90 -1.66 -17.12
CA LEU A 588 -1.97 -2.70 -16.08
C LEU A 588 -0.61 -3.40 -15.88
N SER A 589 0.13 -3.65 -16.96
CA SER A 589 1.47 -4.26 -16.86
C SER A 589 2.46 -3.35 -16.14
N LEU A 590 2.49 -2.05 -16.47
CA LEU A 590 3.32 -1.07 -15.76
C LEU A 590 2.90 -0.96 -14.29
N MET A 591 1.59 -0.91 -14.03
CA MET A 591 1.08 -0.82 -12.66
C MET A 591 1.46 -2.05 -11.83
N SER A 592 1.50 -3.24 -12.43
CA SER A 592 1.88 -4.48 -11.73
C SER A 592 3.31 -4.48 -11.18
N VAL A 593 4.20 -3.71 -11.83
CA VAL A 593 5.59 -3.52 -11.38
C VAL A 593 5.66 -2.50 -10.23
N ILE A 594 4.81 -1.47 -10.25
CA ILE A 594 4.81 -0.40 -9.25
C ILE A 594 4.05 -0.84 -7.99
N ASN A 595 2.81 -1.29 -8.14
CA ASN A 595 1.96 -1.81 -7.08
C ASN A 595 1.07 -2.91 -7.65
N PHE A 596 1.49 -4.15 -7.41
CA PHE A 596 0.82 -5.36 -7.88
C PHE A 596 -0.65 -5.43 -7.44
N ALA A 597 -0.92 -5.11 -6.17
CA ALA A 597 -2.26 -5.27 -5.61
C ALA A 597 -3.28 -4.34 -6.31
N THR A 598 -2.87 -3.11 -6.63
CA THR A 598 -3.70 -2.19 -7.43
C THR A 598 -3.91 -2.70 -8.85
N ALA A 599 -2.88 -3.29 -9.47
CA ALA A 599 -3.01 -3.86 -10.81
C ALA A 599 -3.97 -5.05 -10.84
N GLU A 600 -3.93 -5.93 -9.83
CA GLU A 600 -4.83 -7.08 -9.70
C GLU A 600 -6.29 -6.63 -9.49
N ILE A 601 -6.55 -5.74 -8.52
CA ILE A 601 -7.90 -5.19 -8.28
C ILE A 601 -8.38 -4.42 -9.51
N GLY A 602 -7.51 -3.62 -10.10
CA GLY A 602 -7.79 -2.86 -11.31
C GLY A 602 -8.14 -3.73 -12.52
N ALA A 603 -7.42 -4.85 -12.68
CA ALA A 603 -7.67 -5.84 -13.73
C ALA A 603 -9.05 -6.48 -13.61
N LEU A 604 -9.51 -6.80 -12.40
CA LEU A 604 -10.84 -7.35 -12.15
C LEU A 604 -11.97 -6.41 -12.61
N PHE A 605 -11.76 -5.09 -12.58
CA PHE A 605 -12.74 -4.09 -13.04
C PHE A 605 -12.61 -3.75 -14.53
N ILE A 606 -11.40 -3.47 -15.02
CA ILE A 606 -11.16 -2.95 -16.37
C ILE A 606 -11.21 -4.02 -17.46
N ILE A 607 -10.72 -5.24 -17.19
CA ILE A 607 -10.57 -6.26 -18.23
C ILE A 607 -11.93 -6.75 -18.75
N PRO A 608 -12.94 -7.05 -17.90
CA PRO A 608 -14.25 -7.46 -18.38
C PRO A 608 -14.88 -6.46 -19.36
N ILE A 609 -14.84 -5.16 -19.04
CA ILE A 609 -15.38 -4.11 -19.92
C ILE A 609 -14.57 -3.98 -21.21
N CYS A 610 -13.23 -3.97 -21.15
CA CYS A 610 -12.37 -3.89 -22.33
C CYS A 610 -12.60 -5.04 -23.32
N LEU A 611 -12.86 -6.25 -22.82
CA LEU A 611 -13.13 -7.42 -23.66
C LEU A 611 -14.56 -7.42 -24.23
N MET A 612 -15.56 -7.08 -23.42
CA MET A 612 -16.98 -7.19 -23.81
C MET A 612 -17.51 -6.00 -24.61
N VAL A 613 -16.89 -4.81 -24.51
CA VAL A 613 -17.41 -3.59 -25.11
C VAL A 613 -17.63 -3.71 -26.63
N GLN A 614 -18.85 -3.39 -27.06
CA GLN A 614 -19.26 -3.32 -28.47
C GLN A 614 -20.34 -2.22 -28.62
N PRO A 615 -20.48 -1.60 -29.80
CA PRO A 615 -21.47 -0.54 -30.00
C PRO A 615 -22.91 -1.02 -29.77
N LEU A 616 -23.66 -0.35 -28.88
CA LEU A 616 -25.04 -0.71 -28.52
C LEU A 616 -26.00 -0.71 -29.71
N LYS A 617 -25.76 0.15 -30.70
CA LYS A 617 -26.60 0.25 -31.90
C LYS A 617 -26.57 -1.04 -32.73
N LEU A 618 -25.44 -1.75 -32.76
CA LEU A 618 -25.32 -3.05 -33.44
C LEU A 618 -26.11 -4.12 -32.68
N ASP A 619 -26.06 -4.09 -31.35
CA ASP A 619 -26.78 -5.03 -30.48
C ASP A 619 -28.30 -4.82 -30.53
N ALA A 620 -28.75 -3.57 -30.62
CA ALA A 620 -30.15 -3.19 -30.76
C ALA A 620 -30.73 -3.57 -32.14
N GLN A 621 -29.91 -3.53 -33.19
CA GLN A 621 -30.31 -3.93 -34.55
C GLN A 621 -30.50 -5.45 -34.69
N ALA A 622 -29.72 -6.25 -33.97
CA ALA A 622 -29.76 -7.71 -34.04
C ALA A 622 -30.99 -8.34 -33.36
N ARG A 623 -31.66 -7.63 -32.42
CA ARG A 623 -32.91 -8.02 -31.73
C ARG A 623 -32.93 -9.47 -31.18
N SER A 624 -31.78 -9.96 -30.70
CA SER A 624 -31.62 -11.29 -30.12
C SER A 624 -31.56 -11.20 -28.59
N LEU A 625 -32.05 -12.24 -27.89
CA LEU A 625 -31.94 -12.31 -26.42
C LEU A 625 -30.47 -12.29 -25.96
N ILE A 626 -29.56 -12.88 -26.75
CA ILE A 626 -28.12 -12.89 -26.47
C ILE A 626 -27.52 -11.49 -26.64
N THR A 627 -27.95 -10.74 -27.66
CA THR A 627 -27.45 -9.37 -27.88
C THR A 627 -28.03 -8.40 -26.85
N LEU A 628 -29.26 -8.61 -26.40
CA LEU A 628 -29.84 -7.86 -25.30
C LEU A 628 -29.09 -8.11 -23.98
N LEU A 629 -28.83 -9.38 -23.64
CA LEU A 629 -28.07 -9.74 -22.44
C LEU A 629 -26.66 -9.14 -22.46
N ARG A 630 -25.98 -9.18 -23.61
CA ARG A 630 -24.67 -8.55 -23.80
C ARG A 630 -24.73 -7.04 -23.61
N ALA A 631 -25.72 -6.37 -24.21
CA ALA A 631 -25.91 -4.93 -24.06
C ALA A 631 -26.15 -4.54 -22.60
N THR A 632 -27.01 -5.28 -21.87
CA THR A 632 -27.23 -5.08 -20.44
C THR A 632 -25.94 -5.31 -19.64
N CYS A 633 -25.20 -6.38 -19.93
CA CYS A 633 -23.93 -6.67 -19.27
C CYS A 633 -22.89 -5.56 -19.50
N ASN A 634 -22.77 -5.05 -20.72
CA ASN A 634 -21.88 -3.93 -21.05
C ASN A 634 -22.25 -2.64 -20.31
N LEU A 635 -23.54 -2.36 -20.12
CA LEU A 635 -24.00 -1.21 -19.31
C LEU A 635 -23.66 -1.39 -17.83
N VAL A 636 -23.89 -2.59 -17.28
CA VAL A 636 -23.57 -2.92 -15.88
C VAL A 636 -22.06 -2.84 -15.64
N LEU A 637 -21.25 -3.44 -16.51
CA LEU A 637 -19.78 -3.35 -16.44
C LEU A 637 -19.29 -1.91 -16.64
N GLY A 638 -19.94 -1.14 -17.51
CA GLY A 638 -19.72 0.29 -17.68
C GLY A 638 -19.94 1.08 -16.39
N LEU A 639 -20.98 0.76 -15.63
CA LEU A 639 -21.25 1.40 -14.34
C LEU A 639 -20.27 0.95 -13.27
N ILE A 640 -19.99 -0.35 -13.17
CA ILE A 640 -19.09 -0.94 -12.16
C ILE A 640 -17.65 -0.44 -12.36
N ALA A 641 -17.17 -0.32 -13.59
CA ALA A 641 -15.83 0.15 -13.92
C ALA A 641 -15.67 1.69 -13.83
N PHE A 642 -16.72 2.44 -13.47
CA PHE A 642 -16.59 3.87 -13.22
C PHE A 642 -15.87 4.09 -11.88
N PRO A 643 -14.74 4.83 -11.79
CA PRO A 643 -13.90 4.82 -10.59
C PRO A 643 -14.60 5.19 -9.27
N PRO A 644 -15.50 6.20 -9.21
CA PRO A 644 -16.28 6.45 -7.99
C PRO A 644 -17.17 5.29 -7.59
N VAL A 645 -17.81 4.60 -8.55
CA VAL A 645 -18.65 3.42 -8.25
C VAL A 645 -17.80 2.22 -7.84
N ALA A 646 -16.67 1.99 -8.51
CA ALA A 646 -15.71 0.96 -8.14
C ALA A 646 -15.21 1.18 -6.70
N TYR A 647 -14.94 2.42 -6.30
CA TYR A 647 -14.61 2.77 -4.91
C TYR A 647 -15.76 2.44 -3.95
N VAL A 648 -17.01 2.80 -4.26
CA VAL A 648 -18.14 2.45 -3.38
C VAL A 648 -18.27 0.94 -3.21
N LEU A 649 -18.14 0.17 -4.30
CA LEU A 649 -18.18 -1.30 -4.24
C LEU A 649 -17.03 -1.85 -3.39
N LEU A 650 -15.82 -1.31 -3.55
CA LEU A 650 -14.67 -1.67 -2.74
C LEU A 650 -14.96 -1.34 -1.27
N LYS A 651 -15.39 -0.12 -0.94
CA LYS A 651 -15.71 0.27 0.44
C LYS A 651 -16.78 -0.64 1.06
N VAL A 652 -17.85 -0.99 0.33
CA VAL A 652 -18.91 -1.90 0.82
C VAL A 652 -18.39 -3.31 1.10
N VAL A 653 -17.41 -3.78 0.31
CA VAL A 653 -16.81 -5.10 0.51
C VAL A 653 -15.79 -5.07 1.65
N PHE A 654 -15.00 -4.00 1.77
CA PHE A 654 -13.78 -3.96 2.57
C PHE A 654 -13.91 -3.24 3.92
N ASP A 655 -14.82 -2.28 4.08
CA ASP A 655 -15.06 -1.53 5.33
C ASP A 655 -16.44 -1.84 5.92
N ASP A 656 -16.57 -1.77 7.26
CA ASP A 656 -17.87 -1.86 7.94
C ASP A 656 -18.72 -0.63 7.60
N VAL A 657 -20.02 -0.87 7.35
CA VAL A 657 -20.96 0.06 6.72
C VAL A 657 -21.36 1.20 7.66
N ASP A 658 -20.44 2.14 7.92
CA ASP A 658 -20.77 3.44 8.46
C ASP A 658 -21.06 4.39 7.28
N GLY A 659 -22.35 4.69 7.10
CA GLY A 659 -22.96 5.73 6.26
C GLY A 659 -22.23 6.23 5.00
N PHE A 660 -22.86 6.11 3.83
CA PHE A 660 -22.31 6.70 2.60
C PHE A 660 -22.43 8.23 2.60
N ASN A 661 -21.31 8.93 2.51
CA ASN A 661 -21.27 10.35 2.20
C ASN A 661 -20.56 10.58 0.85
N VAL A 662 -21.17 11.38 -0.02
CA VAL A 662 -20.65 11.70 -1.36
C VAL A 662 -19.24 12.31 -1.30
N GLY A 663 -18.90 12.99 -0.20
CA GLY A 663 -17.56 13.57 0.02
C GLY A 663 -16.47 12.55 0.35
N GLU A 664 -16.80 11.30 0.65
CA GLU A 664 -15.81 10.29 1.06
C GLU A 664 -14.88 9.88 -0.08
N TYR A 665 -15.36 9.85 -1.31
CA TYR A 665 -14.49 9.62 -2.46
C TYR A 665 -13.43 10.72 -2.57
N TRP A 666 -13.78 11.98 -2.27
CA TRP A 666 -12.81 13.06 -2.24
C TRP A 666 -11.76 12.85 -1.16
N ASN A 667 -12.17 12.53 0.06
CA ASN A 667 -11.26 12.24 1.16
C ASN A 667 -10.33 11.05 0.83
N TRP A 668 -10.85 10.03 0.14
CA TRP A 668 -10.05 8.91 -0.33
C TRP A 668 -9.01 9.34 -1.37
N VAL A 669 -9.42 10.12 -2.39
CA VAL A 669 -8.50 10.67 -3.40
C VAL A 669 -7.43 11.56 -2.76
N GLU A 670 -7.81 12.38 -1.78
CA GLU A 670 -6.91 13.23 -1.01
C GLU A 670 -5.93 12.43 -0.16
N SER A 671 -6.39 11.34 0.47
CA SER A 671 -5.51 10.42 1.18
C SER A 671 -4.51 9.77 0.22
N LEU A 672 -4.95 9.22 -0.92
CA LEU A 672 -4.04 8.61 -1.89
C LEU A 672 -3.00 9.59 -2.42
N TRP A 673 -3.39 10.85 -2.63
CA TRP A 673 -2.48 11.89 -3.07
C TRP A 673 -1.48 12.28 -1.98
N ALA A 674 -1.96 12.52 -0.74
CA ALA A 674 -1.12 12.91 0.39
C ALA A 674 -0.04 11.86 0.71
N TRP A 675 -0.37 10.58 0.51
CA TRP A 675 0.53 9.45 0.76
C TRP A 675 1.37 9.02 -0.45
N ASN A 676 1.37 9.78 -1.55
CA ASN A 676 2.07 9.42 -2.78
C ASN A 676 1.75 8.00 -3.26
N SER A 677 0.49 7.59 -3.11
CA SER A 677 0.04 6.27 -3.54
C SER A 677 -0.05 6.19 -5.06
N ALA A 678 0.63 5.22 -5.65
CA ALA A 678 0.59 4.92 -7.08
C ALA A 678 -0.84 4.61 -7.57
N THR A 679 -1.74 4.23 -6.68
CA THR A 679 -3.16 4.02 -6.98
C THR A 679 -3.85 5.29 -7.44
N TYR A 680 -3.42 6.46 -6.94
CA TYR A 680 -3.89 7.74 -7.45
C TYR A 680 -3.59 7.90 -8.95
N LEU A 681 -2.34 7.62 -9.34
CA LEU A 681 -1.91 7.69 -10.74
C LEU A 681 -2.64 6.66 -11.60
N TYR A 682 -2.82 5.43 -11.10
CA TYR A 682 -3.59 4.40 -11.79
C TYR A 682 -5.03 4.84 -12.05
N VAL A 683 -5.73 5.35 -11.04
CA VAL A 683 -7.13 5.79 -11.16
C VAL A 683 -7.26 6.92 -12.18
N GLY A 684 -6.41 7.94 -12.11
CA GLY A 684 -6.48 9.11 -12.97
C GLY A 684 -5.97 8.92 -14.40
N ILE A 685 -4.86 8.18 -14.58
CA ILE A 685 -4.12 8.11 -15.86
C ILE A 685 -4.44 6.83 -16.64
N VAL A 686 -4.80 5.73 -15.96
CA VAL A 686 -5.07 4.44 -16.61
C VAL A 686 -6.55 4.08 -16.56
N HIS A 687 -7.13 3.96 -15.35
CA HIS A 687 -8.49 3.48 -15.14
C HIS A 687 -9.53 4.40 -15.79
N LEU A 688 -9.51 5.70 -15.44
CA LEU A 688 -10.52 6.66 -15.91
C LEU A 688 -10.47 6.85 -17.45
N PRO A 689 -9.31 7.02 -18.10
CA PRO A 689 -9.25 7.10 -19.57
C PRO A 689 -9.68 5.81 -20.26
N CYS A 690 -9.28 4.63 -19.75
CA CYS A 690 -9.72 3.35 -20.31
C CYS A 690 -11.23 3.17 -20.20
N TRP A 691 -11.82 3.56 -19.07
CA TRP A 691 -13.27 3.60 -18.88
C TRP A 691 -13.94 4.54 -19.88
N ALA A 692 -13.47 5.79 -20.01
CA ALA A 692 -14.03 6.77 -20.93
C ALA A 692 -13.95 6.29 -22.40
N LEU A 693 -12.85 5.65 -22.80
CA LEU A 693 -12.68 5.02 -24.11
C LEU A 693 -13.66 3.86 -24.33
N CYS A 694 -13.89 3.02 -23.33
CA CYS A 694 -14.89 1.95 -23.42
C CYS A 694 -16.31 2.53 -23.57
N ILE A 695 -16.67 3.57 -22.83
CA ILE A 695 -17.95 4.26 -22.99
C ILE A 695 -18.06 4.89 -24.38
N HIS A 696 -16.99 5.48 -24.91
CA HIS A 696 -16.99 6.02 -26.28
C HIS A 696 -17.22 4.93 -27.34
N ILE A 697 -16.62 3.74 -27.18
CA ILE A 697 -16.85 2.59 -28.08
C ILE A 697 -18.30 2.09 -27.95
N LEU A 698 -18.84 2.05 -26.72
CA LEU A 698 -20.20 1.59 -26.43
C LEU A 698 -21.27 2.45 -27.14
N PHE A 699 -21.05 3.76 -27.21
CA PHE A 699 -21.95 4.73 -27.85
C PHE A 699 -21.50 5.15 -29.27
N HIS A 700 -20.58 4.42 -29.90
CA HIS A 700 -20.08 4.77 -31.23
C HIS A 700 -21.20 4.82 -32.28
N PRO A 701 -21.30 5.90 -33.09
CA PRO A 701 -22.27 5.98 -34.17
C PRO A 701 -21.90 4.94 -35.25
N CYS A 702 -22.71 3.87 -35.36
CA CYS A 702 -22.53 2.80 -36.34
C CYS A 702 -23.51 2.89 -37.52
#